data_AF-A0A960QLK2-F1
#
_entry.id   AF-A0A960QLK2-F1
#
_cell.length_a   1.000
_cell.length_b   1.000
_cell.length_c   1.000
_cell.angle_alpha   90.00
_cell.angle_beta   90.00
_cell.angle_gamma   90.00
#
_symmetry.space_group_name_H-M   'P 1'
#
loop_
_entity.id
_entity.type
_entity.pdbx_description
1 polymer ?
#
loop_
_entity_poly.entity_id
_entity_poly.type
_entity_poly.pdbx_seq_one_letter_code
_entity_poly.pdbx_strand_id
1 'polypeptide(L)'
;MLLAVPGFSPAEDTAPLRVLIITGRNNHDWRRTTPILKETLEVSGRFAVTVSTCPPSYPEKRPRETPNMTDAEKIELVESIKAWDAANRAHEDAQKAAWDTWRPDFLSCDVVVNDYNGGDWPDEVKAGLVEFVNRGGGLVNVHAANNAFGGWPEFNDMLGLGYRPPPFGRRLVIDPETGEPMEIAPGTETGKGVKSGHGSKHEFTVINRRIDHPILANLPVAWRHGKDELYHGQRGPAEHLNILASAYSDPKQGGSDFHEPVLWTVDYGKGRVVTTSLGHVWTEGQEDTDALHCVGFQTLLARSAEWAATGTVTIPVPDGFPYAHRVSLSTPEKTVWKGAAASVDTMKPGEMRFPIRTPEESTALIELPPGYRADAIASEPDIEEPVWIAWDANGALYVAEMNSYMQDAHGTGTKETKNGRIKRLEDTDGDGIMDRVTVFADNLLLPRMILPLDERILIQETDDASWWSLRDTTGDGVADERLLVKEGRKPQNSVEHQDSALTWGLDNWIYTAQGGERVRYAPGGEWKTEKILNEFNQWGMGMDDMGTTYYSQNSIPGRGFQQPWIYWNLIGEKNQWKRFERPNLGPDTDAAFQLIYPIFPVGDRQENMGRSWTSACGLSIYRGDALPGDEMGGAMMLCEPCSHTVRRARVENGPDGVSLKNIDGEAEFFASRDFYTRPVATATGPDGCLYVVDMYRGIIQDSPWVGPEFVERIESMGMDKVIRHGRLYRISHEKQAPGERPRMLDQTPAELVPHLAHANGWWRDTAQRLLILRGDRNVVPALETFAKESPEALGRVHALWTLEGLEAMTAEIAGNALSDPDARVRQTALRLHEPWLKTGDAAALAKVRALADDEDLMVRRQVVLSLGWSADSAASETIQQIAESNVTDGSIFLATLTA
;
A
#
# COMPACT_ATOMS: atom_id res chain seq x y z
N MET A 1 -8.05 43.96 -14.02
CA MET A 1 -8.93 43.54 -15.13
C MET A 1 -8.97 42.02 -15.02
N LEU A 2 -9.99 41.47 -14.34
CA LEU A 2 -10.10 40.03 -14.09
C LEU A 2 -10.44 39.32 -15.41
N LEU A 3 -9.56 38.41 -15.83
CA LEU A 3 -9.85 37.46 -16.92
C LEU A 3 -10.63 36.30 -16.31
N ALA A 4 -11.87 36.13 -16.77
CA ALA A 4 -12.77 35.09 -16.35
C ALA A 4 -12.24 33.72 -16.79
N VAL A 5 -12.16 32.80 -15.83
CA VAL A 5 -11.99 31.36 -16.03
C VAL A 5 -13.21 30.85 -16.81
N PRO A 6 -13.07 30.02 -17.86
CA PRO A 6 -14.22 29.46 -18.55
C PRO A 6 -14.93 28.49 -17.59
N GLY A 7 -16.18 28.83 -17.24
CA GLY A 7 -17.05 27.94 -16.49
C GLY A 7 -17.33 26.67 -17.27
N PHE A 8 -17.23 25.53 -16.60
CA PHE A 8 -17.78 24.26 -17.06
C PHE A 8 -19.22 24.46 -17.53
N SER A 9 -19.50 24.12 -18.80
CA SER A 9 -20.88 23.89 -19.23
C SER A 9 -21.41 22.66 -18.50
N PRO A 10 -22.60 22.72 -17.88
CA PRO A 10 -23.27 21.52 -17.39
C PRO A 10 -23.53 20.56 -18.56
N ALA A 11 -23.49 19.26 -18.25
CA ALA A 11 -23.74 18.15 -19.16
C ALA A 11 -24.93 18.42 -20.09
N GLU A 12 -24.82 17.95 -21.34
CA GLU A 12 -25.89 18.03 -22.33
C GLU A 12 -27.24 17.63 -21.72
N ASP A 13 -28.23 18.49 -21.96
CA ASP A 13 -29.60 18.45 -21.48
C ASP A 13 -30.31 17.18 -21.98
N THR A 14 -30.10 16.06 -21.28
CA THR A 14 -30.73 14.76 -21.56
C THR A 14 -31.89 14.55 -20.60
N ALA A 15 -33.05 14.19 -21.14
CA ALA A 15 -34.25 13.95 -20.35
C ALA A 15 -34.00 12.92 -19.23
N PRO A 16 -34.59 13.08 -18.03
CA PRO A 16 -34.43 12.12 -16.93
C PRO A 16 -34.87 10.71 -17.33
N LEU A 17 -34.12 9.71 -16.89
CA LEU A 17 -34.48 8.31 -17.05
C LEU A 17 -35.67 7.98 -16.15
N ARG A 18 -36.68 7.31 -16.70
CA ARG A 18 -37.93 7.02 -16.00
C ARG A 18 -37.79 5.72 -15.24
N VAL A 19 -37.88 5.79 -13.92
CA VAL A 19 -37.83 4.62 -13.03
C VAL A 19 -39.22 4.29 -12.52
N LEU A 20 -39.57 3.00 -12.54
CA LEU A 20 -40.74 2.47 -11.86
C LEU A 20 -40.30 1.59 -10.70
N ILE A 21 -40.53 2.05 -9.46
CA ILE A 21 -40.33 1.21 -8.27
C ILE A 21 -41.61 0.38 -8.05
N ILE A 22 -41.47 -0.95 -7.99
CA ILE A 22 -42.55 -1.86 -7.61
C ILE A 22 -42.39 -2.28 -6.15
N THR A 23 -43.43 -2.07 -5.34
CA THR A 23 -43.41 -2.30 -3.89
C THR A 23 -44.81 -2.69 -3.35
N GLY A 24 -44.96 -2.78 -2.03
CA GLY A 24 -46.25 -2.89 -1.33
C GLY A 24 -46.41 -4.16 -0.49
N ARG A 25 -45.66 -5.22 -0.80
CA ARG A 25 -45.51 -6.41 0.05
C ARG A 25 -44.05 -6.85 0.06
N ASN A 26 -43.45 -6.77 1.25
CA ASN A 26 -42.10 -7.22 1.51
C ASN A 26 -42.03 -7.72 2.96
N ASN A 27 -41.27 -8.79 3.23
CA ASN A 27 -40.99 -9.20 4.61
C ASN A 27 -40.08 -8.20 5.35
N HIS A 28 -39.43 -7.29 4.61
CA HIS A 28 -38.70 -6.12 5.11
C HIS A 28 -39.59 -4.87 5.19
N ASP A 29 -39.08 -3.80 5.81
CA ASP A 29 -39.82 -2.55 5.98
C ASP A 29 -39.82 -1.69 4.72
N TRP A 30 -40.55 -2.14 3.69
CA TRP A 30 -40.68 -1.44 2.42
C TRP A 30 -41.22 0.00 2.57
N ARG A 31 -41.94 0.32 3.65
CA ARG A 31 -42.44 1.68 3.90
C ARG A 31 -41.32 2.65 4.25
N ARG A 32 -40.21 2.16 4.80
CA ARG A 32 -38.97 2.94 5.01
C ARG A 32 -38.01 2.81 3.83
N THR A 33 -37.89 1.61 3.25
CA THR A 33 -36.97 1.36 2.14
C THR A 33 -37.37 2.13 0.88
N THR A 34 -38.62 2.01 0.42
CA THR A 34 -39.07 2.61 -0.85
C THR A 34 -38.83 4.13 -0.91
N PRO A 35 -39.16 4.95 0.11
CA PRO A 35 -38.82 6.38 0.09
C PRO A 35 -37.32 6.66 -0.05
N ILE A 36 -36.46 5.90 0.65
CA ILE A 36 -35.01 6.08 0.60
C ILE A 36 -34.45 5.69 -0.78
N LEU A 37 -34.95 4.61 -1.40
CA LEU A 37 -34.57 4.22 -2.76
C LEU A 37 -34.99 5.30 -3.77
N LYS A 38 -36.22 5.80 -3.66
CA LYS A 38 -36.75 6.87 -4.50
C LYS A 38 -35.88 8.12 -4.39
N GLU A 39 -35.59 8.55 -3.18
CA GLU A 39 -34.81 9.76 -2.92
C GLU A 39 -33.38 9.62 -3.43
N THR A 40 -32.73 8.47 -3.19
CA THR A 40 -31.37 8.16 -3.71
C THR A 40 -31.30 8.31 -5.22
N LEU A 41 -32.31 7.82 -5.94
CA LEU A 41 -32.37 7.94 -7.40
C LEU A 41 -32.64 9.41 -7.82
N GLU A 42 -33.61 10.08 -7.22
CA GLU A 42 -33.95 11.46 -7.60
C GLU A 42 -32.79 12.45 -7.32
N VAL A 43 -32.11 12.34 -6.16
CA VAL A 43 -31.02 13.26 -5.77
C VAL A 43 -29.74 13.05 -6.58
N SER A 44 -29.59 11.91 -7.26
CA SER A 44 -28.51 11.71 -8.25
C SER A 44 -28.64 12.63 -9.47
N GLY A 45 -29.82 13.24 -9.67
CA GLY A 45 -30.11 14.16 -10.76
C GLY A 45 -30.41 13.48 -12.10
N ARG A 46 -30.40 12.13 -12.18
CA ARG A 46 -30.54 11.37 -13.43
C ARG A 46 -31.93 10.80 -13.68
N PHE A 47 -32.78 10.72 -12.65
CA PHE A 47 -34.00 9.91 -12.69
C PHE A 47 -35.28 10.69 -12.37
N ALA A 48 -36.36 10.33 -13.05
CA ALA A 48 -37.73 10.64 -12.66
C ALA A 48 -38.39 9.35 -12.14
N VAL A 49 -38.74 9.31 -10.86
CA VAL A 49 -39.15 8.07 -10.19
C VAL A 49 -40.65 8.04 -9.91
N THR A 50 -41.29 6.97 -10.34
CA THR A 50 -42.69 6.64 -10.01
C THR A 50 -42.74 5.38 -9.15
N VAL A 51 -43.75 5.27 -8.30
CA VAL A 51 -43.92 4.12 -7.40
C VAL A 51 -45.27 3.45 -7.69
N SER A 52 -45.24 2.15 -7.97
CA SER A 52 -46.43 1.31 -8.08
C SER A 52 -46.51 0.39 -6.87
N THR A 53 -47.42 0.73 -5.96
CA THR A 53 -47.69 -0.05 -4.76
C THR A 53 -48.78 -1.07 -5.06
N CYS A 54 -48.45 -2.36 -4.97
CA CYS A 54 -49.44 -3.43 -5.09
C CYS A 54 -50.45 -3.42 -3.91
N PRO A 55 -51.57 -4.15 -4.03
CA PRO A 55 -52.52 -4.29 -2.92
C PRO A 55 -51.82 -4.77 -1.63
N PRO A 56 -52.12 -4.18 -0.45
CA PRO A 56 -51.39 -4.45 0.77
C PRO A 56 -51.58 -5.90 1.26
N SER A 57 -50.57 -6.46 1.92
CA SER A 57 -50.70 -7.71 2.67
C SER A 57 -51.60 -7.51 3.90
N TYR A 58 -52.04 -8.62 4.51
CA TYR A 58 -52.73 -8.56 5.79
C TYR A 58 -51.89 -7.78 6.83
N PRO A 59 -52.47 -6.80 7.55
CA PRO A 59 -51.70 -5.84 8.34
C PRO A 59 -51.08 -6.45 9.62
N GLU A 60 -51.63 -7.55 10.13
CA GLU A 60 -51.10 -8.22 11.31
C GLU A 60 -50.07 -9.28 10.90
N LYS A 61 -48.97 -9.39 11.64
CA LYS A 61 -47.99 -10.46 11.42
C LYS A 61 -48.56 -11.80 11.85
N ARG A 62 -48.21 -12.86 11.11
CA ARG A 62 -48.56 -14.23 11.50
C ARG A 62 -47.90 -14.54 12.85
N PRO A 63 -48.67 -14.97 13.87
CA PRO A 63 -48.08 -15.40 15.13
C PRO A 63 -47.03 -16.49 14.90
N ARG A 64 -45.89 -16.39 15.58
CA ARG A 64 -44.78 -17.34 15.50
C ARG A 64 -44.33 -17.75 16.90
N GLU A 65 -43.71 -18.92 17.00
CA GLU A 65 -43.12 -19.38 18.25
C GLU A 65 -41.95 -18.46 18.65
N THR A 66 -41.84 -18.14 19.94
CA THR A 66 -40.70 -17.41 20.50
C THR A 66 -39.89 -18.31 21.43
N PRO A 67 -38.57 -18.03 21.61
CA PRO A 67 -37.78 -18.75 22.59
C PRO A 67 -38.43 -18.62 23.97
N ASN A 68 -38.68 -19.76 24.63
CA ASN A 68 -39.28 -19.88 25.98
C ASN A 68 -40.82 -19.93 26.08
N MET A 69 -41.56 -20.15 24.99
CA MET A 69 -42.99 -20.48 25.09
C MET A 69 -43.23 -21.81 25.83
N THR A 70 -44.18 -21.81 26.77
CA THR A 70 -44.72 -22.99 27.44
C THR A 70 -45.59 -23.82 26.51
N ASP A 71 -45.82 -25.11 26.83
CA ASP A 71 -46.68 -25.98 26.02
C ASP A 71 -48.13 -25.44 25.89
N ALA A 72 -48.64 -24.75 26.91
CA ALA A 72 -49.94 -24.10 26.87
C ALA A 72 -49.96 -22.93 25.88
N GLU A 73 -48.94 -22.08 25.88
CA GLU A 73 -48.80 -20.97 24.93
C GLU A 73 -48.61 -21.48 23.49
N LYS A 74 -47.96 -22.63 23.29
CA LYS A 74 -47.84 -23.26 21.97
C LYS A 74 -49.19 -23.77 21.44
N ILE A 75 -50.07 -24.26 22.31
CA ILE A 75 -51.43 -24.67 21.93
C ILE A 75 -52.27 -23.44 21.56
N GLU A 76 -52.21 -22.36 22.35
CA GLU A 76 -52.89 -21.09 22.04
C GLU A 76 -52.34 -20.44 20.76
N LEU A 77 -51.04 -20.57 20.51
CA LEU A 77 -50.40 -20.14 19.27
C LEU A 77 -50.99 -20.87 18.06
N VAL A 78 -51.27 -22.17 18.14
CA VAL A 78 -51.90 -22.91 17.03
C VAL A 78 -53.28 -22.34 16.69
N GLU A 79 -54.11 -22.03 17.69
CA GLU A 79 -55.42 -21.42 17.46
C GLU A 79 -55.31 -19.98 16.95
N SER A 80 -54.34 -19.21 17.46
CA SER A 80 -54.04 -17.86 16.98
C SER A 80 -53.55 -17.87 15.53
N ILE A 81 -52.74 -18.85 15.15
CA ILE A 81 -52.31 -19.07 13.76
C ILE A 81 -53.50 -19.42 12.87
N LYS A 82 -54.42 -20.30 13.31
CA LYS A 82 -55.62 -20.65 12.53
C LYS A 82 -56.53 -19.43 12.31
N ALA A 83 -56.73 -18.63 13.36
CA ALA A 83 -57.53 -17.40 13.28
C ALA A 83 -56.87 -16.38 12.35
N TRP A 84 -55.56 -16.19 12.49
CA TRP A 84 -54.77 -15.35 11.58
C TRP A 84 -54.85 -15.85 10.13
N ASP A 85 -54.69 -17.15 9.89
CA ASP A 85 -54.75 -17.75 8.56
C ASP A 85 -56.14 -17.54 7.93
N ALA A 86 -57.22 -17.59 8.72
CA ALA A 86 -58.58 -17.30 8.25
C ALA A 86 -58.79 -15.80 7.93
N ALA A 87 -58.31 -14.91 8.80
CA ALA A 87 -58.39 -13.46 8.58
C ALA A 87 -57.54 -13.01 7.38
N ASN A 88 -56.33 -13.56 7.25
CA ASN A 88 -55.45 -13.35 6.11
C ASN A 88 -56.11 -13.85 4.81
N ARG A 89 -56.73 -15.03 4.80
CA ARG A 89 -57.50 -15.51 3.62
C ARG A 89 -58.62 -14.56 3.24
N ALA A 90 -59.43 -14.12 4.21
CA ALA A 90 -60.51 -13.17 3.95
C ALA A 90 -59.99 -11.81 3.45
N HIS A 91 -58.84 -11.36 3.94
CA HIS A 91 -58.16 -10.17 3.45
C HIS A 91 -57.70 -10.34 2.02
N GLU A 92 -57.02 -11.44 1.68
CA GLU A 92 -56.57 -11.73 0.30
C GLU A 92 -57.75 -11.84 -0.66
N ASP A 93 -58.85 -12.51 -0.26
CA ASP A 93 -60.08 -12.57 -1.05
C ASP A 93 -60.67 -11.18 -1.31
N ALA A 94 -60.66 -10.29 -0.30
CA ALA A 94 -61.10 -8.91 -0.45
C ALA A 94 -60.18 -8.06 -1.33
N GLN A 95 -58.88 -8.39 -1.41
CA GLN A 95 -57.92 -7.72 -2.28
C GLN A 95 -57.95 -8.23 -3.73
N LYS A 96 -58.67 -9.32 -4.04
CA LYS A 96 -58.66 -9.95 -5.37
C LYS A 96 -59.00 -8.97 -6.51
N ALA A 97 -60.05 -8.16 -6.35
CA ALA A 97 -60.42 -7.15 -7.35
C ALA A 97 -59.35 -6.03 -7.51
N ALA A 98 -58.62 -5.71 -6.44
CA ALA A 98 -57.51 -4.76 -6.49
C ALA A 98 -56.31 -5.36 -7.23
N TRP A 99 -56.01 -6.65 -7.03
CA TRP A 99 -55.01 -7.38 -7.82
C TRP A 99 -55.38 -7.48 -9.30
N ASP A 100 -56.66 -7.73 -9.60
CA ASP A 100 -57.17 -7.79 -10.97
C ASP A 100 -57.05 -6.46 -11.73
N THR A 101 -56.98 -5.33 -11.02
CA THR A 101 -56.88 -3.99 -11.61
C THR A 101 -55.50 -3.34 -11.48
N TRP A 102 -54.63 -3.86 -10.63
CA TRP A 102 -53.25 -3.39 -10.49
C TRP A 102 -52.45 -3.74 -11.75
N ARG A 103 -52.09 -2.72 -12.54
CA ARG A 103 -51.34 -2.83 -13.79
C ARG A 103 -50.21 -1.78 -13.82
N PRO A 104 -49.00 -2.13 -13.30
CA PRO A 104 -47.83 -1.26 -13.41
C PRO A 104 -47.52 -0.94 -14.89
N ASP A 105 -47.24 0.33 -15.19
CA ASP A 105 -46.98 0.77 -16.56
C ASP A 105 -45.50 0.62 -16.95
N PHE A 106 -45.14 -0.62 -17.32
CA PHE A 106 -43.79 -0.95 -17.78
C PHE A 106 -43.38 -0.20 -19.07
N LEU A 107 -44.33 0.17 -19.93
CA LEU A 107 -44.04 0.83 -21.22
C LEU A 107 -43.57 2.28 -21.04
N SER A 108 -43.95 2.89 -19.93
CA SER A 108 -43.61 4.27 -19.60
C SER A 108 -42.28 4.43 -18.85
N CYS A 109 -41.58 3.34 -18.53
CA CYS A 109 -40.31 3.38 -17.80
C CYS A 109 -39.15 2.83 -18.64
N ASP A 110 -37.94 3.21 -18.26
CA ASP A 110 -36.70 2.72 -18.88
C ASP A 110 -36.07 1.61 -18.02
N VAL A 111 -36.33 1.66 -16.70
CA VAL A 111 -35.90 0.66 -15.72
C VAL A 111 -36.95 0.45 -14.63
N VAL A 112 -37.13 -0.82 -14.24
CA VAL A 112 -37.92 -1.23 -13.07
C VAL A 112 -36.98 -1.49 -11.90
N VAL A 113 -37.26 -0.90 -10.75
CA VAL A 113 -36.59 -1.23 -9.48
C VAL A 113 -37.56 -2.06 -8.65
N ASN A 114 -37.17 -3.28 -8.33
CA ASN A 114 -38.00 -4.23 -7.61
C ASN A 114 -37.65 -4.22 -6.12
N ASP A 115 -38.60 -3.79 -5.28
CA ASP A 115 -38.56 -3.78 -3.81
C ASP A 115 -39.69 -4.68 -3.25
N TYR A 116 -39.92 -5.82 -3.90
CA TYR A 116 -41.05 -6.73 -3.62
C TYR A 116 -40.60 -8.17 -3.39
N ASN A 117 -41.17 -8.85 -2.39
CA ASN A 117 -41.05 -10.31 -2.23
C ASN A 117 -42.27 -11.01 -1.62
N GLY A 118 -43.44 -10.39 -1.79
CA GLY A 118 -44.73 -10.99 -1.40
C GLY A 118 -45.21 -12.12 -2.33
N GLY A 119 -46.53 -12.32 -2.34
CA GLY A 119 -47.19 -13.35 -3.16
C GLY A 119 -47.06 -13.14 -4.67
N ASP A 120 -47.55 -14.12 -5.44
CA ASP A 120 -47.50 -14.06 -6.90
C ASP A 120 -48.28 -12.88 -7.49
N TRP A 121 -47.69 -12.23 -8.50
CA TRP A 121 -48.38 -11.23 -9.31
C TRP A 121 -49.37 -11.90 -10.28
N PRO A 122 -50.39 -11.15 -10.76
CA PRO A 122 -51.25 -11.62 -11.86
C PRO A 122 -50.43 -12.00 -13.09
N ASP A 123 -50.82 -13.07 -13.79
CA ASP A 123 -50.07 -13.61 -14.94
C ASP A 123 -49.85 -12.57 -16.05
N GLU A 124 -50.80 -11.66 -16.27
CA GLU A 124 -50.65 -10.56 -17.23
C GLU A 124 -49.53 -9.58 -16.83
N VAL A 125 -49.37 -9.30 -15.53
CA VAL A 125 -48.31 -8.42 -15.02
C VAL A 125 -46.95 -9.13 -15.11
N LYS A 126 -46.94 -10.44 -14.82
CA LYS A 126 -45.75 -11.28 -15.01
C LYS A 126 -45.27 -11.26 -16.46
N ALA A 127 -46.18 -11.55 -17.40
CA ALA A 127 -45.91 -11.50 -18.83
C ALA A 127 -45.46 -10.10 -19.28
N GLY A 128 -46.06 -9.04 -18.73
CA GLY A 128 -45.67 -7.65 -18.99
C GLY A 128 -44.22 -7.34 -18.61
N LEU A 129 -43.76 -7.78 -17.43
CA LEU A 129 -42.36 -7.60 -17.01
C LEU A 129 -41.41 -8.36 -17.93
N VAL A 130 -41.71 -9.62 -18.24
CA VAL A 130 -40.88 -10.47 -19.12
C VAL A 130 -40.75 -9.84 -20.50
N GLU A 131 -41.85 -9.37 -21.08
CA GLU A 131 -41.84 -8.69 -22.39
C GLU A 131 -41.06 -7.38 -22.34
N PHE A 132 -41.19 -6.60 -21.27
CA PHE A 132 -40.44 -5.37 -21.07
C PHE A 132 -38.93 -5.62 -21.05
N VAL A 133 -38.45 -6.58 -20.25
CA VAL A 133 -37.02 -6.92 -20.18
C VAL A 133 -36.54 -7.51 -21.51
N ASN A 134 -37.30 -8.42 -22.13
CA ASN A 134 -36.93 -9.01 -23.43
C ASN A 134 -36.75 -7.95 -24.54
N ARG A 135 -37.49 -6.84 -24.49
CA ARG A 135 -37.39 -5.73 -25.44
C ARG A 135 -36.26 -4.75 -25.17
N GLY A 136 -35.55 -4.88 -24.05
CA GLY A 136 -34.43 -4.00 -23.68
C GLY A 136 -34.65 -3.18 -22.42
N GLY A 137 -35.78 -3.36 -21.73
CA GLY A 137 -36.03 -2.72 -20.44
C GLY A 137 -35.06 -3.19 -19.35
N GLY A 138 -34.68 -2.29 -18.46
CA GLY A 138 -33.81 -2.60 -17.33
C GLY A 138 -34.56 -3.15 -16.12
N LEU A 139 -33.97 -4.08 -15.37
CA LEU A 139 -34.50 -4.54 -14.09
C LEU A 139 -33.42 -4.50 -13.01
N VAL A 140 -33.71 -3.87 -11.87
CA VAL A 140 -32.83 -3.83 -10.69
C VAL A 140 -33.55 -4.47 -9.51
N ASN A 141 -33.04 -5.59 -9.01
CA ASN A 141 -33.55 -6.26 -7.81
C ASN A 141 -32.74 -5.81 -6.59
N VAL A 142 -33.43 -5.34 -5.55
CA VAL A 142 -32.79 -4.82 -4.33
C VAL A 142 -33.05 -5.76 -3.16
N HIS A 143 -31.98 -6.18 -2.50
CA HIS A 143 -31.97 -6.98 -1.28
C HIS A 143 -32.94 -8.17 -1.39
N ALA A 144 -33.96 -8.19 -0.54
CA ALA A 144 -34.90 -9.29 -0.39
C ALA A 144 -35.83 -9.48 -1.60
N ALA A 145 -35.79 -8.62 -2.61
CA ALA A 145 -36.45 -8.86 -3.89
C ALA A 145 -35.95 -10.15 -4.57
N ASN A 146 -34.71 -10.58 -4.29
CA ASN A 146 -34.18 -11.87 -4.74
C ASN A 146 -34.85 -13.10 -4.06
N ASN A 147 -35.68 -12.89 -3.04
CA ASN A 147 -36.46 -13.95 -2.38
C ASN A 147 -37.77 -14.24 -3.13
N ALA A 148 -38.20 -13.33 -4.01
CA ALA A 148 -39.51 -13.39 -4.65
C ALA A 148 -39.63 -14.53 -5.67
N PHE A 149 -40.87 -14.95 -5.93
CA PHE A 149 -41.28 -15.74 -7.11
C PHE A 149 -40.49 -17.03 -7.36
N GLY A 150 -40.28 -17.84 -6.33
CA GLY A 150 -39.56 -19.12 -6.46
C GLY A 150 -40.14 -20.10 -7.49
N GLY A 151 -41.43 -19.99 -7.82
CA GLY A 151 -42.12 -20.81 -8.82
C GLY A 151 -42.22 -20.20 -10.22
N TRP A 152 -41.57 -19.07 -10.49
CA TRP A 152 -41.64 -18.37 -11.78
C TRP A 152 -40.32 -18.50 -12.55
N PRO A 153 -40.20 -19.43 -13.52
CA PRO A 153 -38.93 -19.74 -14.17
C PRO A 153 -38.24 -18.52 -14.78
N GLU A 154 -38.97 -17.71 -15.55
CA GLU A 154 -38.42 -16.54 -16.24
C GLU A 154 -37.84 -15.51 -15.27
N PHE A 155 -38.46 -15.33 -14.10
CA PHE A 155 -37.92 -14.45 -13.07
C PHE A 155 -36.64 -15.01 -12.44
N ASN A 156 -36.56 -16.33 -12.24
CA ASN A 156 -35.35 -16.96 -11.72
C ASN A 156 -34.20 -16.89 -12.74
N ASP A 157 -34.50 -17.00 -14.03
CA ASP A 157 -33.52 -16.81 -15.10
C ASP A 157 -32.99 -15.37 -15.11
N MET A 158 -33.87 -14.37 -15.05
CA MET A 158 -33.49 -12.96 -14.94
C MET A 158 -32.69 -12.65 -13.65
N LEU A 159 -33.05 -13.28 -12.53
CA LEU A 159 -32.43 -13.04 -11.23
C LEU A 159 -31.03 -13.67 -11.12
N GLY A 160 -30.84 -14.83 -11.73
CA GLY A 160 -29.59 -15.60 -11.70
C GLY A 160 -29.37 -16.34 -10.37
N LEU A 161 -29.21 -15.61 -9.26
CA LEU A 161 -29.06 -16.15 -7.90
C LEU A 161 -30.13 -15.57 -6.96
N GLY A 162 -30.84 -16.42 -6.24
CA GLY A 162 -31.84 -16.00 -5.26
C GLY A 162 -31.70 -16.75 -3.94
N TYR A 163 -32.49 -16.32 -2.96
CA TYR A 163 -32.65 -17.05 -1.71
C TYR A 163 -33.49 -18.31 -1.99
N ARG A 164 -32.80 -19.42 -2.19
CA ARG A 164 -33.37 -20.67 -2.74
C ARG A 164 -32.79 -21.87 -1.99
N PRO A 165 -33.56 -22.95 -1.84
CA PRO A 165 -33.05 -24.13 -1.15
C PRO A 165 -31.89 -24.77 -1.95
N PRO A 166 -30.96 -25.49 -1.30
CA PRO A 166 -29.77 -26.06 -1.95
C PRO A 166 -30.02 -26.86 -3.25
N PRO A 167 -31.11 -27.62 -3.42
CA PRO A 167 -31.37 -28.36 -4.66
C PRO A 167 -31.83 -27.51 -5.86
N PHE A 168 -32.08 -26.22 -5.68
CA PHE A 168 -32.73 -25.39 -6.69
C PHE A 168 -31.86 -25.10 -7.91
N GLY A 169 -30.54 -24.97 -7.74
CA GLY A 169 -29.64 -24.59 -8.82
C GLY A 169 -28.19 -24.42 -8.37
N ARG A 170 -27.37 -23.79 -9.22
CA ARG A 170 -25.94 -23.57 -9.01
C ARG A 170 -25.68 -22.61 -7.85
N ARG A 171 -24.52 -22.77 -7.20
CA ARG A 171 -23.94 -21.76 -6.31
C ARG A 171 -22.70 -21.18 -6.98
N LEU A 172 -22.57 -19.87 -6.97
CA LEU A 172 -21.34 -19.18 -7.36
C LEU A 172 -20.79 -18.42 -6.16
N VAL A 173 -19.50 -18.58 -5.90
CA VAL A 173 -18.75 -17.91 -4.83
C VAL A 173 -17.38 -17.47 -5.36
N ILE A 174 -16.66 -16.67 -4.59
CA ILE A 174 -15.24 -16.37 -4.84
C ILE A 174 -14.40 -17.03 -3.74
N ASP A 175 -13.31 -17.67 -4.14
CA ASP A 175 -12.36 -18.31 -3.22
C ASP A 175 -11.60 -17.24 -2.39
N PRO A 176 -11.50 -17.40 -1.06
CA PRO A 176 -10.85 -16.40 -0.21
C PRO A 176 -9.33 -16.35 -0.32
N GLU A 177 -8.66 -17.42 -0.77
CA GLU A 177 -7.21 -17.48 -0.87
C GLU A 177 -6.72 -16.96 -2.23
N THR A 178 -7.38 -17.40 -3.31
CA THR A 178 -7.00 -17.10 -4.69
C THR A 178 -7.75 -15.88 -5.25
N GLY A 179 -8.94 -15.59 -4.74
CA GLY A 179 -9.82 -14.54 -5.25
C GLY A 179 -10.49 -14.87 -6.59
N GLU A 180 -10.42 -16.13 -7.02
CA GLU A 180 -11.02 -16.60 -8.27
C GLU A 180 -12.48 -17.06 -8.10
N PRO A 181 -13.34 -16.90 -9.12
CA PRO A 181 -14.70 -17.44 -9.08
C PRO A 181 -14.72 -18.97 -9.05
N MET A 182 -15.62 -19.51 -8.23
CA MET A 182 -15.86 -20.95 -8.12
C MET A 182 -17.35 -21.26 -8.26
N GLU A 183 -17.64 -22.31 -9.03
CA GLU A 183 -18.96 -22.93 -9.07
C GLU A 183 -19.00 -24.13 -8.13
N ILE A 184 -20.00 -24.17 -7.25
CA ILE A 184 -20.24 -25.30 -6.35
C ILE A 184 -21.52 -26.01 -6.78
N ALA A 185 -21.35 -27.30 -7.10
CA ALA A 185 -22.43 -28.14 -7.59
C ALA A 185 -23.53 -28.35 -6.53
N PRO A 186 -24.81 -28.49 -6.94
CA PRO A 186 -25.90 -28.74 -6.00
C PRO A 186 -25.67 -30.01 -5.17
N GLY A 187 -25.75 -29.90 -3.84
CA GLY A 187 -25.72 -31.04 -2.92
C GLY A 187 -24.33 -31.59 -2.58
N THR A 188 -23.23 -30.98 -3.03
CA THR A 188 -21.86 -31.44 -2.72
C THR A 188 -21.26 -30.78 -1.48
N GLU A 189 -21.95 -29.81 -0.90
CA GLU A 189 -21.41 -28.90 0.10
C GLU A 189 -21.81 -29.31 1.53
N THR A 190 -20.87 -29.19 2.48
CA THR A 190 -21.09 -29.50 3.90
C THR A 190 -20.52 -28.37 4.76
N GLY A 191 -21.16 -28.04 5.89
CA GLY A 191 -20.71 -26.95 6.78
C GLY A 191 -21.76 -25.88 7.06
N LYS A 192 -21.36 -24.77 7.68
CA LYS A 192 -22.20 -23.58 7.89
C LYS A 192 -22.35 -22.82 6.57
N GLY A 193 -23.48 -22.12 6.38
CA GLY A 193 -23.74 -21.34 5.16
C GLY A 193 -24.04 -22.14 3.89
N VAL A 194 -24.38 -23.44 4.02
CA VAL A 194 -24.79 -24.30 2.88
C VAL A 194 -26.20 -23.97 2.37
N LYS A 195 -27.10 -23.56 3.27
CA LYS A 195 -28.45 -23.10 2.90
C LYS A 195 -28.39 -21.58 2.67
N SER A 196 -29.21 -21.05 1.76
CA SER A 196 -29.40 -19.61 1.67
C SER A 196 -29.75 -19.03 3.04
N GLY A 197 -29.05 -17.99 3.43
CA GLY A 197 -29.07 -17.43 4.77
C GLY A 197 -28.19 -16.20 4.87
N HIS A 198 -28.01 -15.71 6.08
CA HIS A 198 -27.05 -14.66 6.40
C HIS A 198 -26.58 -14.85 7.85
N GLY A 199 -25.43 -14.24 8.16
CA GLY A 199 -24.92 -14.13 9.53
C GLY A 199 -25.63 -13.05 10.36
N SER A 200 -25.06 -12.70 11.51
CA SER A 200 -25.43 -11.48 12.25
C SER A 200 -25.15 -10.23 11.42
N LYS A 201 -25.95 -9.16 11.61
CA LYS A 201 -25.70 -7.86 10.97
C LYS A 201 -24.39 -7.26 11.43
N HIS A 202 -23.53 -6.89 10.50
CA HIS A 202 -22.22 -6.27 10.75
C HIS A 202 -21.81 -5.42 9.55
N GLU A 203 -20.82 -4.56 9.73
CA GLU A 203 -20.13 -3.91 8.61
C GLU A 203 -19.19 -4.93 7.95
N PHE A 204 -19.09 -4.90 6.63
CA PHE A 204 -18.19 -5.78 5.89
C PHE A 204 -17.59 -5.09 4.68
N THR A 205 -16.44 -5.58 4.24
CA THR A 205 -15.73 -5.03 3.09
C THR A 205 -16.29 -5.66 1.81
N VAL A 206 -16.82 -4.81 0.93
CA VAL A 206 -17.22 -5.17 -0.44
C VAL A 206 -16.00 -5.06 -1.34
N ILE A 207 -15.72 -6.11 -2.10
CA ILE A 207 -14.67 -6.18 -3.11
C ILE A 207 -15.29 -6.13 -4.50
N ASN A 208 -14.99 -5.07 -5.25
CA ASN A 208 -15.32 -4.85 -6.65
C ASN A 208 -14.43 -5.76 -7.51
N ARG A 209 -15.03 -6.76 -8.17
CA ARG A 209 -14.37 -7.79 -8.98
C ARG A 209 -14.24 -7.41 -10.45
N ARG A 210 -15.12 -6.54 -10.96
CA ARG A 210 -15.18 -6.10 -12.37
C ARG A 210 -15.19 -4.58 -12.47
N ILE A 211 -14.06 -3.95 -12.13
CA ILE A 211 -13.90 -2.48 -12.17
C ILE A 211 -13.88 -1.90 -13.59
N ASP A 212 -13.76 -2.77 -14.60
CA ASP A 212 -13.99 -2.49 -16.01
C ASP A 212 -15.49 -2.33 -16.35
N HIS A 213 -16.39 -2.78 -15.48
CA HIS A 213 -17.82 -2.63 -15.70
C HIS A 213 -18.28 -1.18 -15.41
N PRO A 214 -19.14 -0.57 -16.25
CA PRO A 214 -19.57 0.83 -16.07
C PRO A 214 -20.14 1.17 -14.68
N ILE A 215 -20.85 0.22 -14.04
CA ILE A 215 -21.37 0.39 -12.67
C ILE A 215 -20.25 0.65 -11.65
N LEU A 216 -19.11 -0.02 -11.80
CA LEU A 216 -18.00 0.00 -10.84
C LEU A 216 -16.84 0.91 -11.27
N ALA A 217 -16.93 1.52 -12.45
CA ALA A 217 -15.89 2.40 -12.98
C ALA A 217 -15.54 3.52 -11.99
N ASN A 218 -14.25 3.73 -11.77
CA ASN A 218 -13.70 4.71 -10.82
C ASN A 218 -14.04 4.46 -9.33
N LEU A 219 -14.66 3.33 -8.95
CA LEU A 219 -14.81 2.94 -7.54
C LEU A 219 -13.53 2.26 -7.03
N PRO A 220 -13.18 2.40 -5.73
CA PRO A 220 -12.07 1.66 -5.13
C PRO A 220 -12.34 0.15 -5.18
N VAL A 221 -11.29 -0.68 -5.16
CA VAL A 221 -11.39 -2.16 -5.12
C VAL A 221 -12.25 -2.62 -3.98
N ALA A 222 -12.02 -2.01 -2.84
CA ALA A 222 -12.48 -2.46 -1.57
C ALA A 222 -13.01 -1.25 -0.82
N TRP A 223 -14.21 -1.40 -0.31
CA TRP A 223 -14.86 -0.34 0.46
C TRP A 223 -15.73 -0.98 1.55
N ARG A 224 -15.81 -0.30 2.69
CA ARG A 224 -16.54 -0.79 3.85
C ARG A 224 -18.02 -0.42 3.71
N HIS A 225 -18.87 -1.43 3.60
CA HIS A 225 -20.31 -1.27 3.62
C HIS A 225 -20.81 -1.07 5.05
N GLY A 226 -21.89 -0.30 5.19
CA GLY A 226 -22.56 -0.09 6.47
C GLY A 226 -23.10 -1.40 7.05
N LYS A 227 -23.56 -1.34 8.30
CA LYS A 227 -24.10 -2.52 9.00
C LYS A 227 -25.29 -3.11 8.24
N ASP A 228 -25.15 -4.34 7.75
CA ASP A 228 -26.12 -5.00 6.86
C ASP A 228 -26.12 -6.53 7.06
N GLU A 229 -27.07 -7.23 6.44
CA GLU A 229 -27.08 -8.68 6.29
C GLU A 229 -26.24 -9.11 5.08
N LEU A 230 -25.15 -9.83 5.32
CA LEU A 230 -24.38 -10.45 4.24
C LEU A 230 -24.99 -11.81 3.89
N TYR A 231 -25.74 -11.85 2.79
CA TYR A 231 -26.34 -13.08 2.27
C TYR A 231 -25.25 -14.08 1.86
N HIS A 232 -25.48 -15.35 2.16
CA HIS A 232 -24.66 -16.46 1.73
C HIS A 232 -25.50 -17.60 1.17
N GLY A 233 -24.85 -18.50 0.43
CA GLY A 233 -25.51 -19.72 -0.03
C GLY A 233 -26.66 -19.48 -1.01
N GLN A 234 -26.63 -18.37 -1.75
CA GLN A 234 -27.63 -18.06 -2.79
C GLN A 234 -27.55 -19.09 -3.92
N ARG A 235 -28.70 -19.40 -4.55
CA ARG A 235 -28.80 -20.40 -5.63
C ARG A 235 -29.74 -19.94 -6.74
N GLY A 236 -29.49 -20.41 -7.95
CA GLY A 236 -30.41 -20.21 -9.06
C GLY A 236 -29.89 -20.80 -10.37
N PRO A 237 -30.56 -20.50 -11.49
CA PRO A 237 -30.11 -20.92 -12.80
C PRO A 237 -28.69 -20.42 -13.08
N ALA A 238 -28.38 -19.17 -12.72
CA ALA A 238 -27.09 -18.51 -12.90
C ALA A 238 -26.51 -18.54 -14.34
N GLU A 239 -27.39 -18.65 -15.35
CA GLU A 239 -26.98 -18.55 -16.75
C GLU A 239 -26.62 -17.10 -17.10
N HIS A 240 -25.51 -16.90 -17.82
CA HIS A 240 -25.03 -15.57 -18.23
C HIS A 240 -24.85 -14.56 -17.08
N LEU A 241 -24.58 -15.07 -15.87
CA LEU A 241 -24.37 -14.24 -14.70
C LEU A 241 -22.93 -13.72 -14.63
N ASN A 242 -22.79 -12.41 -14.46
CA ASN A 242 -21.50 -11.75 -14.26
C ASN A 242 -21.42 -11.17 -12.84
N ILE A 243 -20.55 -11.74 -11.99
CA ILE A 243 -20.31 -11.22 -10.64
C ILE A 243 -19.54 -9.92 -10.75
N LEU A 244 -20.13 -8.82 -10.28
CA LEU A 244 -19.50 -7.50 -10.27
C LEU A 244 -18.79 -7.22 -8.94
N ALA A 245 -19.40 -7.58 -7.81
CA ALA A 245 -18.82 -7.41 -6.48
C ALA A 245 -19.17 -8.57 -5.52
N SER A 246 -18.30 -8.79 -4.54
CA SER A 246 -18.44 -9.85 -3.52
C SER A 246 -18.00 -9.38 -2.14
N ALA A 247 -18.42 -10.05 -1.07
CA ALA A 247 -17.95 -9.77 0.29
C ALA A 247 -17.68 -11.07 1.08
N TYR A 248 -16.67 -11.08 1.94
CA TYR A 248 -16.28 -12.28 2.71
C TYR A 248 -17.29 -12.56 3.82
N SER A 249 -17.90 -13.75 3.77
CA SER A 249 -18.90 -14.20 4.74
C SER A 249 -18.22 -14.85 5.94
N ASP A 250 -17.81 -14.01 6.91
CA ASP A 250 -17.02 -14.42 8.08
C ASP A 250 -17.75 -15.48 8.95
N PRO A 251 -17.16 -16.68 9.15
CA PRO A 251 -17.70 -17.71 10.03
C PRO A 251 -17.96 -17.26 11.48
N LYS A 252 -17.23 -16.26 11.98
CA LYS A 252 -17.45 -15.65 13.32
C LYS A 252 -18.78 -14.93 13.41
N GLN A 253 -19.27 -14.40 12.29
CA GLN A 253 -20.60 -13.79 12.17
C GLN A 253 -21.67 -14.83 11.77
N GLY A 254 -21.31 -16.11 11.68
CA GLY A 254 -22.20 -17.17 11.18
C GLY A 254 -22.22 -17.29 9.64
N GLY A 255 -21.20 -16.76 8.96
CA GLY A 255 -21.03 -16.82 7.52
C GLY A 255 -20.58 -18.17 6.96
N SER A 256 -20.37 -18.20 5.65
CA SER A 256 -20.08 -19.41 4.85
C SER A 256 -18.60 -19.71 4.65
N ASP A 257 -17.69 -18.83 5.08
CA ASP A 257 -16.24 -18.90 4.81
C ASP A 257 -15.82 -18.66 3.34
N PHE A 258 -16.74 -18.14 2.53
CA PHE A 258 -16.46 -17.74 1.15
C PHE A 258 -16.72 -16.24 0.94
N HIS A 259 -16.18 -15.70 -0.14
CA HIS A 259 -16.68 -14.44 -0.67
C HIS A 259 -17.98 -14.69 -1.44
N GLU A 260 -19.07 -14.09 -0.96
CA GLU A 260 -20.41 -14.23 -1.52
C GLU A 260 -20.68 -13.10 -2.52
N PRO A 261 -21.34 -13.37 -3.66
CA PRO A 261 -21.77 -12.32 -4.59
C PRO A 261 -22.75 -11.36 -3.91
N VAL A 262 -22.44 -10.06 -3.98
CA VAL A 262 -23.31 -9.00 -3.44
C VAL A 262 -23.85 -8.05 -4.52
N LEU A 263 -23.24 -8.06 -5.71
CA LEU A 263 -23.71 -7.35 -6.89
C LEU A 263 -23.37 -8.16 -8.14
N TRP A 264 -24.34 -8.41 -9.00
CA TRP A 264 -24.13 -9.11 -10.27
C TRP A 264 -25.12 -8.64 -11.35
N THR A 265 -24.77 -8.93 -12.60
CA THR A 265 -25.68 -8.74 -13.75
C THR A 265 -26.05 -10.07 -14.37
N VAL A 266 -27.20 -10.09 -15.05
CA VAL A 266 -27.64 -11.17 -15.92
C VAL A 266 -28.12 -10.56 -17.23
N ASP A 267 -27.62 -11.10 -18.35
CA ASP A 267 -28.12 -10.74 -19.68
C ASP A 267 -29.36 -11.58 -19.99
N TYR A 268 -30.51 -10.92 -20.19
CA TYR A 268 -31.77 -11.60 -20.49
C TYR A 268 -32.49 -10.96 -21.67
N GLY A 269 -32.61 -11.70 -22.77
CA GLY A 269 -33.14 -11.17 -24.03
C GLY A 269 -32.28 -10.01 -24.53
N LYS A 270 -32.87 -8.82 -24.68
CA LYS A 270 -32.14 -7.56 -24.94
C LYS A 270 -31.98 -6.68 -23.70
N GLY A 271 -32.58 -7.09 -22.58
CA GLY A 271 -32.62 -6.34 -21.33
C GLY A 271 -31.38 -6.55 -20.49
N ARG A 272 -31.21 -5.67 -19.51
CA ARG A 272 -30.10 -5.68 -18.57
C ARG A 272 -30.66 -5.82 -17.16
N VAL A 273 -30.34 -6.93 -16.51
CA VAL A 273 -30.77 -7.20 -15.14
C VAL A 273 -29.59 -7.02 -14.20
N VAL A 274 -29.80 -6.29 -13.11
CA VAL A 274 -28.84 -6.12 -12.03
C VAL A 274 -29.50 -6.59 -10.73
N THR A 275 -28.76 -7.32 -9.91
CA THR A 275 -29.22 -7.67 -8.57
C THR A 275 -28.16 -7.29 -7.56
N THR A 276 -28.58 -6.61 -6.50
CA THR A 276 -27.78 -6.35 -5.30
C THR A 276 -28.42 -7.04 -4.11
N SER A 277 -27.63 -7.77 -3.33
CA SER A 277 -28.11 -8.38 -2.08
C SER A 277 -28.03 -7.42 -0.89
N LEU A 278 -27.50 -6.20 -1.09
CA LEU A 278 -27.35 -5.17 -0.05
C LEU A 278 -28.65 -4.37 0.14
N GLY A 279 -28.82 -3.76 1.31
CA GLY A 279 -29.88 -2.79 1.58
C GLY A 279 -30.96 -3.26 2.56
N HIS A 280 -30.57 -3.89 3.66
CA HIS A 280 -31.50 -4.37 4.68
C HIS A 280 -32.14 -3.25 5.53
N VAL A 281 -33.46 -3.32 5.72
CA VAL A 281 -34.18 -2.65 6.82
C VAL A 281 -35.30 -3.54 7.35
N TRP A 282 -35.24 -3.91 8.63
CA TRP A 282 -36.27 -4.71 9.28
C TRP A 282 -37.40 -3.89 9.92
N THR A 283 -38.55 -4.53 10.13
CA THR A 283 -39.78 -3.91 10.67
C THR A 283 -39.86 -3.89 12.20
N GLU A 284 -39.03 -4.64 12.93
CA GLU A 284 -39.11 -4.80 14.40
C GLU A 284 -37.93 -4.13 15.13
N GLY A 285 -38.20 -3.01 15.83
CA GLY A 285 -37.26 -2.40 16.78
C GLY A 285 -35.93 -1.91 16.20
N GLN A 286 -35.74 -1.99 14.88
CA GLN A 286 -34.52 -1.56 14.21
C GLN A 286 -34.55 -0.05 13.98
N GLU A 287 -33.70 0.65 14.71
CA GLU A 287 -33.46 2.09 14.53
C GLU A 287 -32.43 2.36 13.43
N ASP A 288 -31.40 1.51 13.30
CA ASP A 288 -30.33 1.67 12.31
C ASP A 288 -30.80 1.51 10.86
N THR A 289 -30.30 2.36 9.97
CA THR A 289 -30.56 2.38 8.51
C THR A 289 -29.27 2.39 7.72
N ASP A 290 -28.17 1.98 8.35
CA ASP A 290 -26.81 2.09 7.85
C ASP A 290 -26.65 1.44 6.48
N ALA A 291 -27.32 0.31 6.23
CA ALA A 291 -27.30 -0.35 4.93
C ALA A 291 -27.78 0.55 3.78
N LEU A 292 -28.90 1.28 3.96
CA LEU A 292 -29.44 2.18 2.95
C LEU A 292 -28.76 3.56 2.93
N HIS A 293 -28.28 4.01 4.09
CA HIS A 293 -27.54 5.27 4.22
C HIS A 293 -26.05 5.15 3.90
N CYS A 294 -25.55 3.95 3.63
CA CYS A 294 -24.19 3.79 3.13
C CYS A 294 -24.07 4.47 1.75
N VAL A 295 -23.12 5.40 1.62
CA VAL A 295 -22.87 6.09 0.35
C VAL A 295 -22.48 5.08 -0.74
N GLY A 296 -21.81 3.99 -0.38
CA GLY A 296 -21.50 2.90 -1.30
C GLY A 296 -22.74 2.21 -1.87
N PHE A 297 -23.73 1.89 -1.03
CA PHE A 297 -25.02 1.33 -1.48
C PHE A 297 -25.77 2.30 -2.38
N GLN A 298 -25.87 3.57 -1.99
CA GLN A 298 -26.55 4.60 -2.78
C GLN A 298 -25.93 4.72 -4.18
N THR A 299 -24.59 4.71 -4.26
CA THR A 299 -23.83 4.75 -5.50
C THR A 299 -24.14 3.54 -6.38
N LEU A 300 -24.10 2.33 -5.81
CA LEU A 300 -24.40 1.11 -6.57
C LEU A 300 -25.84 1.10 -7.08
N LEU A 301 -26.82 1.51 -6.27
CA LEU A 301 -28.22 1.58 -6.68
C LEU A 301 -28.40 2.52 -7.88
N ALA A 302 -27.91 3.76 -7.77
CA ALA A 302 -28.07 4.78 -8.81
C ALA A 302 -27.37 4.37 -10.12
N ARG A 303 -26.13 3.89 -10.05
CA ARG A 303 -25.38 3.45 -11.23
C ARG A 303 -25.94 2.17 -11.84
N SER A 304 -26.45 1.25 -11.03
CA SER A 304 -27.12 0.05 -11.54
C SER A 304 -28.40 0.38 -12.29
N ALA A 305 -29.19 1.33 -11.79
CA ALA A 305 -30.40 1.79 -12.48
C ALA A 305 -30.08 2.47 -13.82
N GLU A 306 -29.04 3.31 -13.87
CA GLU A 306 -28.62 3.97 -15.11
C GLU A 306 -28.09 2.96 -16.14
N TRP A 307 -27.23 2.04 -15.69
CA TRP A 307 -26.68 1.01 -16.55
C TRP A 307 -27.78 0.07 -17.06
N ALA A 308 -28.70 -0.36 -16.20
CA ALA A 308 -29.84 -1.18 -16.62
C ALA A 308 -30.69 -0.47 -17.68
N ALA A 309 -30.91 0.85 -17.54
CA ALA A 309 -31.68 1.64 -18.49
C ALA A 309 -30.93 1.89 -19.82
N THR A 310 -29.61 2.12 -19.79
CA THR A 310 -28.87 2.68 -20.95
C THR A 310 -27.71 1.83 -21.48
N GLY A 311 -27.18 0.91 -20.68
CA GLY A 311 -25.93 0.18 -20.96
C GLY A 311 -24.66 0.97 -20.61
N THR A 312 -24.81 2.23 -20.21
CA THR A 312 -23.72 3.13 -19.80
C THR A 312 -24.01 3.69 -18.41
N VAL A 313 -23.00 4.28 -17.76
CA VAL A 313 -23.17 5.03 -16.52
C VAL A 313 -22.53 6.37 -16.75
N THR A 314 -23.20 7.47 -16.41
CA THR A 314 -22.68 8.83 -16.43
C THR A 314 -22.67 9.46 -15.03
N ILE A 315 -23.38 8.86 -14.08
CA ILE A 315 -23.42 9.30 -12.68
C ILE A 315 -22.00 9.23 -12.06
N PRO A 316 -21.48 10.35 -11.51
CA PRO A 316 -20.15 10.40 -10.90
C PRO A 316 -20.08 9.58 -9.60
N VAL A 317 -18.87 9.37 -9.09
CA VAL A 317 -18.69 8.84 -7.73
C VAL A 317 -19.00 9.97 -6.75
N PRO A 318 -19.96 9.81 -5.81
CA PRO A 318 -20.29 10.89 -4.88
C PRO A 318 -19.17 11.14 -3.86
N ASP A 319 -19.11 12.38 -3.37
CA ASP A 319 -18.22 12.78 -2.28
C ASP A 319 -18.51 11.92 -1.05
N GLY A 320 -17.46 11.49 -0.36
CA GLY A 320 -17.59 10.62 0.80
C GLY A 320 -17.97 9.18 0.45
N PHE A 321 -17.63 8.68 -0.75
CA PHE A 321 -17.65 7.24 -0.99
C PHE A 321 -16.80 6.49 0.06
N PRO A 322 -17.22 5.32 0.59
CA PRO A 322 -16.51 4.64 1.67
C PRO A 322 -15.11 4.14 1.27
N TYR A 323 -14.22 4.00 2.26
CA TYR A 323 -12.88 3.40 2.10
C TYR A 323 -12.88 1.97 2.63
N ALA A 324 -11.85 1.17 2.32
CA ALA A 324 -11.76 -0.23 2.75
C ALA A 324 -11.84 -0.41 4.29
N HIS A 325 -11.30 0.54 5.04
CA HIS A 325 -11.23 0.52 6.50
C HIS A 325 -12.26 1.44 7.19
N ARG A 326 -13.11 2.14 6.42
CA ARG A 326 -14.02 3.16 6.97
C ARG A 326 -15.35 3.23 6.23
N VAL A 327 -16.44 3.03 6.97
CA VAL A 327 -17.81 3.26 6.48
C VAL A 327 -18.04 4.76 6.27
N SER A 328 -18.84 5.09 5.25
CA SER A 328 -19.42 6.41 5.08
C SER A 328 -20.95 6.31 5.04
N LEU A 329 -21.61 7.03 5.95
CA LEU A 329 -23.07 7.07 6.08
C LEU A 329 -23.57 8.49 5.83
N SER A 330 -24.53 8.64 4.91
CA SER A 330 -25.18 9.90 4.58
C SER A 330 -26.65 9.64 4.24
N THR A 331 -27.55 10.53 4.66
CA THR A 331 -28.92 10.52 4.11
C THR A 331 -28.87 10.91 2.63
N PRO A 332 -29.77 10.38 1.77
CA PRO A 332 -29.71 10.64 0.33
C PRO A 332 -29.69 12.14 -0.02
N GLU A 333 -30.47 12.94 0.68
CA GLU A 333 -30.54 14.40 0.57
C GLU A 333 -29.20 15.14 0.78
N LYS A 334 -28.24 14.52 1.50
CA LYS A 334 -26.93 15.08 1.84
C LYS A 334 -25.81 14.50 0.98
N THR A 335 -26.09 13.47 0.20
CA THR A 335 -25.09 12.84 -0.67
C THR A 335 -24.79 13.77 -1.85
N VAL A 336 -23.52 14.16 -1.99
CA VAL A 336 -23.09 15.13 -3.00
C VAL A 336 -22.51 14.41 -4.22
N TRP A 337 -23.20 14.48 -5.35
CA TRP A 337 -22.80 13.84 -6.60
C TRP A 337 -21.96 14.79 -7.48
N LYS A 338 -20.69 15.01 -7.12
CA LYS A 338 -19.75 15.86 -7.88
C LYS A 338 -18.56 15.03 -8.36
N GLY A 339 -18.20 15.15 -9.63
CA GLY A 339 -17.04 14.46 -10.20
C GLY A 339 -17.16 14.25 -11.71
N ALA A 340 -16.10 13.69 -12.31
CA ALA A 340 -16.15 13.26 -13.71
C ALA A 340 -17.16 12.11 -13.88
N ALA A 341 -17.88 12.11 -15.00
CA ALA A 341 -18.78 11.02 -15.34
C ALA A 341 -18.04 9.68 -15.31
N ALA A 342 -18.71 8.61 -14.87
CA ALA A 342 -18.23 7.29 -15.24
C ALA A 342 -18.24 7.22 -16.77
N SER A 343 -17.17 6.77 -17.40
CA SER A 343 -17.24 6.37 -18.81
C SER A 343 -16.23 5.26 -18.98
N VAL A 344 -16.72 4.08 -19.32
CA VAL A 344 -15.89 3.02 -19.88
C VAL A 344 -16.36 2.91 -21.32
N ASP A 345 -15.64 3.56 -22.22
CA ASP A 345 -15.77 3.19 -23.64
C ASP A 345 -15.32 1.72 -23.71
N THR A 346 -16.12 0.84 -24.32
CA THR A 346 -15.72 -0.57 -24.49
C THR A 346 -14.41 -0.58 -25.27
N MET A 347 -13.30 -0.92 -24.60
CA MET A 347 -11.95 -0.73 -25.13
C MET A 347 -11.79 -1.38 -26.50
N LYS A 348 -11.33 -0.61 -27.49
CA LYS A 348 -10.85 -1.16 -28.75
C LYS A 348 -9.43 -1.70 -28.55
N PRO A 349 -9.03 -2.77 -29.28
CA PRO A 349 -7.64 -3.22 -29.28
C PRO A 349 -6.68 -2.06 -29.57
N GLY A 350 -5.74 -1.79 -28.66
CA GLY A 350 -4.75 -0.72 -28.76
C GLY A 350 -5.09 0.60 -28.05
N GLU A 351 -6.27 0.71 -27.43
CA GLU A 351 -6.56 1.81 -26.50
C GLU A 351 -5.99 1.51 -25.10
N MET A 352 -5.56 2.55 -24.39
CA MET A 352 -5.02 2.47 -23.04
C MET A 352 -6.09 2.00 -22.04
N ARG A 353 -5.83 0.95 -21.25
CA ARG A 353 -6.81 0.46 -20.25
C ARG A 353 -7.06 1.44 -19.13
N PHE A 354 -6.02 2.16 -18.74
CA PHE A 354 -6.09 3.21 -17.74
C PHE A 354 -5.57 4.51 -18.36
N PRO A 355 -6.25 5.65 -18.11
CA PRO A 355 -5.78 6.93 -18.63
C PRO A 355 -4.50 7.37 -17.90
N ILE A 356 -3.56 7.93 -18.64
CA ILE A 356 -2.42 8.67 -18.08
C ILE A 356 -2.99 9.90 -17.34
N ARG A 357 -2.57 10.12 -16.11
CA ARG A 357 -3.00 11.27 -15.29
C ARG A 357 -1.96 12.37 -15.33
N THR A 358 -2.39 13.62 -15.23
CA THR A 358 -1.49 14.72 -14.89
C THR A 358 -0.88 14.53 -13.49
N PRO A 359 0.26 15.18 -13.17
CA PRO A 359 0.84 15.15 -11.83
C PRO A 359 -0.18 15.52 -10.74
N GLU A 360 -0.99 16.55 -10.97
CA GLU A 360 -2.01 17.02 -10.01
C GLU A 360 -3.12 15.97 -9.82
N GLU A 361 -3.65 15.40 -10.91
CA GLU A 361 -4.69 14.38 -10.84
C GLU A 361 -4.22 13.13 -10.12
N SER A 362 -2.99 12.70 -10.37
CA SER A 362 -2.42 11.52 -9.71
C SER A 362 -2.09 11.77 -8.25
N THR A 363 -1.58 12.96 -7.92
CA THR A 363 -1.35 13.37 -6.52
C THR A 363 -2.65 13.31 -5.72
N ALA A 364 -3.77 13.72 -6.32
CA ALA A 364 -5.10 13.63 -5.71
C ALA A 364 -5.61 12.19 -5.50
N LEU A 365 -4.99 11.19 -6.14
CA LEU A 365 -5.31 9.76 -5.98
C LEU A 365 -4.43 9.07 -4.93
N ILE A 366 -3.49 9.79 -4.30
CA ILE A 366 -2.66 9.29 -3.20
C ILE A 366 -3.44 9.39 -1.89
N GLU A 367 -3.51 8.28 -1.17
CA GLU A 367 -3.98 8.21 0.21
C GLU A 367 -2.78 8.17 1.17
N LEU A 368 -2.86 9.02 2.20
CA LEU A 368 -1.92 9.09 3.32
C LEU A 368 -2.72 9.10 4.64
N PRO A 369 -2.10 8.75 5.78
CA PRO A 369 -2.70 8.93 7.10
C PRO A 369 -3.13 10.38 7.36
N PRO A 370 -4.12 10.61 8.25
CA PRO A 370 -4.58 11.95 8.60
C PRO A 370 -3.43 12.87 9.04
N GLY A 371 -3.44 14.11 8.55
CA GLY A 371 -2.42 15.13 8.87
C GLY A 371 -1.23 15.16 7.90
N TYR A 372 -1.03 14.11 7.10
CA TYR A 372 0.01 14.06 6.07
C TYR A 372 -0.51 14.56 4.71
N ARG A 373 0.39 15.11 3.89
CA ARG A 373 0.11 15.57 2.53
C ARG A 373 1.26 15.22 1.59
N ALA A 374 0.94 14.80 0.37
CA ALA A 374 1.90 14.68 -0.72
C ALA A 374 1.84 15.93 -1.61
N ASP A 375 3.01 16.51 -1.89
CA ASP A 375 3.17 17.59 -2.86
C ASP A 375 4.10 17.08 -3.99
N ALA A 376 3.67 17.17 -5.25
CA ALA A 376 4.55 16.89 -6.39
C ALA A 376 5.54 18.06 -6.55
N ILE A 377 6.82 17.82 -6.28
CA ILE A 377 7.87 18.85 -6.30
C ILE A 377 8.67 18.89 -7.61
N ALA A 378 8.58 17.82 -8.39
CA ALA A 378 9.12 17.70 -9.73
C ALA A 378 8.34 16.59 -10.47
N SER A 379 8.10 16.76 -11.76
CA SER A 379 7.42 15.77 -12.60
C SER A 379 7.96 15.80 -14.03
N GLU A 380 7.45 14.91 -14.89
CA GLU A 380 7.62 15.07 -16.32
C GLU A 380 7.13 16.45 -16.81
N PRO A 381 7.78 17.06 -17.85
CA PRO A 381 8.94 16.56 -18.59
C PRO A 381 10.31 16.85 -17.92
N ASP A 382 10.34 17.56 -16.78
CA ASP A 382 11.57 17.96 -16.12
C ASP A 382 12.35 16.78 -15.55
N ILE A 383 11.65 15.73 -15.12
CA ILE A 383 12.21 14.43 -14.77
C ILE A 383 11.49 13.29 -15.50
N GLU A 384 12.21 12.20 -15.79
CA GLU A 384 11.71 11.05 -16.53
C GLU A 384 12.30 9.76 -15.94
N GLU A 385 11.45 8.82 -15.54
CA GLU A 385 11.81 7.50 -15.01
C GLU A 385 12.84 7.55 -13.85
N PRO A 386 12.59 8.37 -12.81
CA PRO A 386 13.48 8.49 -11.68
C PRO A 386 13.47 7.20 -10.85
N VAL A 387 14.65 6.79 -10.39
CA VAL A 387 14.81 5.56 -9.57
C VAL A 387 15.52 5.81 -8.25
N TRP A 388 16.24 6.92 -8.13
CA TRP A 388 16.99 7.27 -6.93
C TRP A 388 17.16 8.77 -6.81
N ILE A 389 17.23 9.26 -5.57
CA ILE A 389 17.53 10.67 -5.28
C ILE A 389 18.55 10.82 -4.16
N ALA A 390 19.33 11.90 -4.19
CA ALA A 390 20.25 12.26 -3.11
C ALA A 390 20.47 13.77 -3.02
N TRP A 391 20.55 14.31 -1.81
CA TRP A 391 20.76 15.74 -1.55
C TRP A 391 22.23 16.06 -1.34
N ASP A 392 22.74 17.11 -1.99
CA ASP A 392 24.04 17.68 -1.64
C ASP A 392 23.96 18.60 -0.43
N ALA A 393 25.13 19.00 0.08
CA ALA A 393 25.24 19.74 1.32
C ALA A 393 24.74 21.20 1.27
N ASN A 394 24.32 21.69 0.10
CA ASN A 394 23.65 22.97 -0.10
C ASN A 394 22.16 22.81 -0.51
N GLY A 395 21.66 21.58 -0.49
CA GLY A 395 20.24 21.27 -0.73
C GLY A 395 19.86 21.18 -2.19
N ALA A 396 20.81 21.01 -3.12
CA ALA A 396 20.46 20.59 -4.48
C ALA A 396 20.12 19.10 -4.50
N LEU A 397 19.08 18.74 -5.25
CA LEU A 397 18.59 17.37 -5.37
C LEU A 397 19.14 16.72 -6.63
N TYR A 398 19.93 15.66 -6.48
CA TYR A 398 20.37 14.84 -7.60
C TYR A 398 19.37 13.70 -7.83
N VAL A 399 18.99 13.45 -9.08
CA VAL A 399 18.00 12.46 -9.50
C VAL A 399 18.61 11.53 -10.56
N ALA A 400 18.54 10.21 -10.34
CA ALA A 400 18.99 9.21 -11.30
C ALA A 400 17.82 8.74 -12.16
N GLU A 401 17.99 8.79 -13.48
CA GLU A 401 16.96 8.44 -14.47
C GLU A 401 17.37 7.18 -15.27
N MET A 402 16.52 6.15 -15.23
CA MET A 402 16.72 4.87 -15.94
C MET A 402 15.99 4.85 -17.29
N ASN A 403 16.32 5.82 -18.14
CA ASN A 403 15.65 6.16 -19.39
C ASN A 403 15.61 5.09 -20.51
N SER A 404 16.34 3.98 -20.37
CA SER A 404 16.29 2.84 -21.30
C SER A 404 15.51 1.66 -20.74
N TYR A 405 15.11 1.71 -19.46
CA TYR A 405 14.53 0.56 -18.78
C TYR A 405 13.16 0.20 -19.36
N MET A 406 13.02 -1.03 -19.88
CA MET A 406 11.74 -1.59 -20.35
C MET A 406 10.89 -0.65 -21.22
N GLN A 407 11.49 -0.02 -22.24
CA GLN A 407 10.77 0.93 -23.12
C GLN A 407 9.76 0.24 -24.05
N ASP A 408 9.78 -1.08 -24.12
CA ASP A 408 8.76 -1.92 -24.75
C ASP A 408 8.57 -3.22 -23.96
N ALA A 409 7.57 -4.02 -24.34
CA ALA A 409 7.23 -5.29 -23.69
C ALA A 409 8.36 -6.33 -23.71
N HIS A 410 9.37 -6.18 -24.58
CA HIS A 410 10.50 -7.09 -24.72
C HIS A 410 11.78 -6.57 -24.04
N GLY A 411 11.74 -5.35 -23.51
CA GLY A 411 12.90 -4.69 -22.91
C GLY A 411 14.01 -4.36 -23.91
N THR A 412 13.67 -4.13 -25.18
CA THR A 412 14.66 -3.85 -26.23
C THR A 412 15.58 -2.69 -25.83
N GLY A 413 16.89 -2.92 -25.90
CA GLY A 413 17.89 -1.88 -25.62
C GLY A 413 18.05 -1.51 -24.15
N THR A 414 17.34 -2.14 -23.20
CA THR A 414 17.39 -1.84 -21.76
C THR A 414 18.83 -1.76 -21.23
N LYS A 415 19.66 -2.73 -21.60
CA LYS A 415 21.03 -2.90 -21.09
C LYS A 415 22.11 -2.54 -22.12
N GLU A 416 21.71 -1.94 -23.24
CA GLU A 416 22.60 -1.58 -24.35
C GLU A 416 22.59 -0.08 -24.64
N THR A 417 21.44 0.58 -24.42
CA THR A 417 21.25 2.00 -24.71
C THR A 417 21.76 2.84 -23.55
N LYS A 418 22.72 3.73 -23.83
CA LYS A 418 23.25 4.71 -22.87
C LYS A 418 22.53 6.05 -22.98
N ASN A 419 21.30 6.11 -22.49
CA ASN A 419 20.50 7.35 -22.47
C ASN A 419 20.06 7.75 -21.05
N GLY A 420 20.52 7.04 -20.02
CA GLY A 420 20.29 7.38 -18.63
C GLY A 420 21.03 8.66 -18.24
N ARG A 421 20.49 9.34 -17.23
CA ARG A 421 20.96 10.67 -16.81
C ARG A 421 21.04 10.77 -15.29
N ILE A 422 21.89 11.67 -14.83
CA ILE A 422 21.78 12.28 -13.51
C ILE A 422 21.37 13.73 -13.73
N LYS A 423 20.25 14.15 -13.14
CA LYS A 423 19.82 15.55 -13.12
C LYS A 423 20.09 16.18 -11.76
N ARG A 424 20.36 17.48 -11.75
CA ARG A 424 20.50 18.33 -10.55
C ARG A 424 19.34 19.32 -10.55
N LEU A 425 18.54 19.27 -9.50
CA LEU A 425 17.33 20.05 -9.29
C LEU A 425 17.56 21.02 -8.13
N GLU A 426 17.10 22.26 -8.29
CA GLU A 426 17.19 23.30 -7.28
C GLU A 426 15.85 24.01 -7.13
N ASP A 427 15.47 24.26 -5.89
CA ASP A 427 14.44 25.23 -5.49
C ASP A 427 15.13 26.60 -5.30
N THR A 428 14.95 27.51 -6.25
CA THR A 428 15.66 28.79 -6.28
C THR A 428 14.94 29.89 -5.51
N ASP A 429 13.63 29.76 -5.26
CA ASP A 429 12.82 30.76 -4.55
C ASP A 429 12.37 30.35 -3.14
N GLY A 430 12.56 29.08 -2.77
CA GLY A 430 12.29 28.51 -1.46
C GLY A 430 10.84 28.09 -1.23
N ASP A 431 10.03 27.90 -2.29
CA ASP A 431 8.64 27.49 -2.18
C ASP A 431 8.44 25.97 -2.03
N GLY A 432 9.53 25.19 -2.14
CA GLY A 432 9.54 23.73 -2.05
C GLY A 432 9.37 23.01 -3.38
N ILE A 433 9.18 23.73 -4.49
CA ILE A 433 9.13 23.21 -5.86
C ILE A 433 10.50 23.33 -6.51
N MET A 434 10.90 22.31 -7.26
CA MET A 434 12.18 22.32 -7.98
C MET A 434 12.03 23.08 -9.30
N ASP A 435 12.35 24.37 -9.30
CA ASP A 435 12.15 25.26 -10.46
C ASP A 435 13.35 25.31 -11.43
N ARG A 436 14.54 24.86 -11.02
CA ARG A 436 15.73 24.81 -11.87
C ARG A 436 16.24 23.39 -12.04
N VAL A 437 16.24 22.92 -13.29
CA VAL A 437 16.69 21.56 -13.65
C VAL A 437 17.89 21.64 -14.60
N THR A 438 18.96 20.93 -14.24
CA THR A 438 20.17 20.81 -15.08
C THR A 438 20.51 19.33 -15.28
N VAL A 439 20.85 18.93 -16.50
CA VAL A 439 21.41 17.59 -16.75
C VAL A 439 22.85 17.61 -16.29
N PHE A 440 23.12 17.10 -15.09
CA PHE A 440 24.45 17.09 -14.50
C PHE A 440 25.37 16.09 -15.20
N ALA A 441 24.85 14.92 -15.57
CA ALA A 441 25.57 13.93 -16.37
C ALA A 441 24.60 13.14 -17.27
N ASP A 442 25.06 12.80 -18.48
CA ASP A 442 24.30 12.03 -19.46
C ASP A 442 25.12 10.85 -20.01
N ASN A 443 24.55 10.14 -21.01
CA ASN A 443 25.18 9.00 -21.68
C ASN A 443 25.57 7.87 -20.69
N LEU A 444 24.72 7.64 -19.69
CA LEU A 444 24.90 6.62 -18.67
C LEU A 444 24.06 5.37 -18.97
N LEU A 445 24.57 4.19 -18.60
CA LEU A 445 23.82 2.95 -18.65
C LEU A 445 23.08 2.72 -17.34
N LEU A 446 21.76 2.96 -17.35
CA LEU A 446 20.85 2.74 -16.21
C LEU A 446 21.47 3.19 -14.86
N PRO A 447 21.82 4.48 -14.71
CA PRO A 447 22.34 4.96 -13.44
C PRO A 447 21.26 4.82 -12.37
N ARG A 448 21.63 4.35 -11.18
CA ARG A 448 20.64 4.08 -10.12
C ARG A 448 21.14 4.30 -8.70
N MET A 449 22.34 4.84 -8.56
CA MET A 449 22.96 5.12 -7.28
C MET A 449 23.74 6.42 -7.36
N ILE A 450 23.51 7.27 -6.37
CA ILE A 450 24.14 8.58 -6.25
C ILE A 450 24.55 8.75 -4.79
N LEU A 451 25.78 9.21 -4.56
CA LEU A 451 26.25 9.65 -3.26
C LEU A 451 26.98 10.99 -3.41
N PRO A 452 26.33 12.11 -3.06
CA PRO A 452 26.99 13.40 -2.96
C PRO A 452 28.10 13.36 -1.92
N LEU A 453 29.28 13.85 -2.28
CA LEU A 453 30.44 13.95 -1.41
C LEU A 453 30.58 15.41 -0.94
N ASP A 454 31.47 16.14 -1.60
CA ASP A 454 31.66 17.58 -1.54
C ASP A 454 31.13 18.22 -2.84
N GLU A 455 31.95 18.91 -3.63
CA GLU A 455 31.59 19.35 -5.00
C GLU A 455 31.49 18.17 -5.99
N ARG A 456 31.79 16.94 -5.53
CA ARG A 456 31.73 15.71 -6.30
C ARG A 456 30.50 14.89 -5.94
N ILE A 457 30.04 14.08 -6.89
CA ILE A 457 29.14 12.95 -6.62
C ILE A 457 29.82 11.64 -7.02
N LEU A 458 29.53 10.57 -6.30
CA LEU A 458 29.79 9.21 -6.77
C LEU A 458 28.55 8.63 -7.42
N ILE A 459 28.76 7.91 -8.52
CA ILE A 459 27.74 7.11 -9.18
C ILE A 459 28.28 5.71 -9.46
N GLN A 460 27.37 4.77 -9.67
CA GLN A 460 27.67 3.49 -10.30
C GLN A 460 26.69 3.27 -11.46
N GLU A 461 27.23 2.88 -12.63
CA GLU A 461 26.45 2.43 -13.77
C GLU A 461 26.08 0.94 -13.62
N THR A 462 24.88 0.58 -14.07
CA THR A 462 24.44 -0.83 -14.12
C THR A 462 25.30 -1.60 -15.14
N ASP A 463 25.39 -2.93 -14.98
CA ASP A 463 26.16 -3.92 -15.74
C ASP A 463 27.67 -3.83 -15.62
N ASP A 464 28.26 -2.66 -15.86
CA ASP A 464 29.68 -2.46 -15.65
C ASP A 464 29.98 -2.45 -14.14
N ALA A 465 29.09 -1.91 -13.31
CA ALA A 465 29.25 -1.79 -11.85
C ALA A 465 30.50 -0.99 -11.42
N SER A 466 31.15 -0.28 -12.35
CA SER A 466 32.25 0.65 -12.07
C SER A 466 31.75 1.87 -11.32
N TRP A 467 32.55 2.37 -10.38
CA TRP A 467 32.25 3.57 -9.62
C TRP A 467 32.97 4.77 -10.22
N TRP A 468 32.22 5.84 -10.45
CA TRP A 468 32.73 7.07 -11.04
C TRP A 468 32.50 8.24 -10.09
N SER A 469 33.53 9.06 -9.90
CA SER A 469 33.44 10.37 -9.29
C SER A 469 33.23 11.40 -10.40
N LEU A 470 32.16 12.17 -10.29
CA LEU A 470 31.81 13.25 -11.21
C LEU A 470 31.89 14.59 -10.50
N ARG A 471 32.41 15.62 -11.17
CA ARG A 471 32.53 16.98 -10.62
C ARG A 471 32.22 18.02 -11.68
N ASP A 472 31.55 19.08 -11.27
CA ASP A 472 31.49 20.35 -12.01
C ASP A 472 32.61 21.26 -11.47
N THR A 473 33.60 21.53 -12.30
CA THR A 473 34.73 22.42 -11.97
C THR A 473 34.51 23.85 -12.46
N THR A 474 33.45 24.09 -13.23
CA THR A 474 33.15 25.38 -13.85
C THR A 474 32.04 26.15 -13.14
N GLY A 475 31.20 25.45 -12.35
CA GLY A 475 30.08 25.99 -11.61
C GLY A 475 28.81 26.23 -12.46
N ASP A 476 28.72 25.63 -13.65
CA ASP A 476 27.56 25.77 -14.54
C ASP A 476 26.43 24.75 -14.26
N GLY A 477 26.68 23.79 -13.36
CA GLY A 477 25.77 22.72 -12.98
C GLY A 477 25.94 21.43 -13.78
N VAL A 478 26.96 21.32 -14.63
CA VAL A 478 27.26 20.16 -15.48
C VAL A 478 28.61 19.56 -15.10
N ALA A 479 28.68 18.23 -14.99
CA ALA A 479 29.94 17.56 -14.71
C ALA A 479 30.89 17.60 -15.92
N ASP A 480 32.05 18.23 -15.77
CA ASP A 480 33.14 18.25 -16.75
C ASP A 480 34.33 17.34 -16.38
N GLU A 481 34.39 16.88 -15.13
CA GLU A 481 35.41 15.92 -14.66
C GLU A 481 34.77 14.56 -14.33
N ARG A 482 35.41 13.48 -14.80
CA ARG A 482 35.00 12.10 -14.54
C ARG A 482 36.22 11.23 -14.20
N LEU A 483 36.25 10.70 -12.97
CA LEU A 483 37.34 9.88 -12.45
C LEU A 483 36.85 8.48 -12.05
N LEU A 484 37.57 7.44 -12.49
CA LEU A 484 37.30 6.06 -12.08
C LEU A 484 37.77 5.85 -10.64
N VAL A 485 36.86 5.48 -9.74
CA VAL A 485 37.15 5.20 -8.33
C VAL A 485 37.37 3.71 -8.10
N LYS A 486 36.56 2.87 -8.75
CA LYS A 486 36.60 1.42 -8.60
C LYS A 486 36.23 0.75 -9.91
N GLU A 487 37.06 -0.20 -10.34
CA GLU A 487 36.79 -1.08 -11.46
C GLU A 487 35.53 -1.93 -11.19
N GLY A 488 34.75 -2.09 -12.25
CA GLY A 488 33.54 -2.86 -12.29
C GLY A 488 33.71 -4.37 -12.14
N ARG A 489 32.59 -5.09 -12.26
CA ARG A 489 32.54 -6.57 -12.28
C ARG A 489 31.74 -7.03 -13.49
N LYS A 490 31.75 -8.34 -13.77
CA LYS A 490 31.05 -8.87 -14.96
C LYS A 490 29.53 -8.56 -14.89
N PRO A 491 28.91 -8.21 -16.02
CA PRO A 491 27.47 -7.98 -16.11
C PRO A 491 26.68 -9.19 -15.62
N GLN A 492 25.53 -8.94 -14.98
CA GLN A 492 24.57 -9.98 -14.64
C GLN A 492 23.42 -10.00 -15.66
N ASN A 493 22.71 -11.12 -15.78
CA ASN A 493 21.60 -11.22 -16.74
C ASN A 493 20.46 -10.24 -16.44
N SER A 494 20.10 -10.10 -15.17
CA SER A 494 19.00 -9.23 -14.71
C SER A 494 19.53 -7.95 -14.05
N VAL A 495 18.84 -6.84 -14.27
CA VAL A 495 19.11 -5.55 -13.60
C VAL A 495 18.80 -5.66 -12.11
N GLU A 496 17.76 -6.43 -11.76
CA GLU A 496 17.33 -6.68 -10.40
C GLU A 496 18.35 -7.44 -9.54
N HIS A 497 19.24 -8.22 -10.15
CA HIS A 497 20.28 -8.97 -9.44
C HIS A 497 21.61 -8.23 -9.34
N GLN A 498 21.63 -6.90 -9.45
CA GLN A 498 22.86 -6.10 -9.40
C GLN A 498 22.93 -5.20 -8.15
N ASP A 499 24.05 -4.51 -7.94
CA ASP A 499 24.22 -3.65 -6.77
C ASP A 499 23.22 -2.49 -6.80
N SER A 500 22.59 -2.24 -5.66
CA SER A 500 21.77 -1.05 -5.41
C SER A 500 22.27 -0.39 -4.14
N ALA A 501 21.81 0.83 -3.87
CA ALA A 501 22.29 1.71 -2.80
C ALA A 501 23.80 2.07 -2.87
N LEU A 502 24.11 3.30 -2.48
CA LEU A 502 25.49 3.77 -2.33
C LEU A 502 25.53 4.65 -1.09
N THR A 503 25.71 4.00 0.06
CA THR A 503 25.45 4.62 1.36
C THR A 503 26.75 4.86 2.10
N TRP A 504 27.04 6.11 2.43
CA TRP A 504 28.10 6.47 3.37
C TRP A 504 27.68 6.07 4.79
N GLY A 505 28.34 5.06 5.34
CA GLY A 505 28.10 4.54 6.67
C GLY A 505 28.59 5.46 7.77
N LEU A 506 27.97 5.36 8.95
CA LEU A 506 28.40 6.06 10.15
C LEU A 506 29.87 5.76 10.51
N ASP A 507 30.34 4.56 10.15
CA ASP A 507 31.72 4.09 10.35
C ASP A 507 32.69 4.49 9.24
N ASN A 508 32.32 5.47 8.40
CA ASN A 508 33.12 6.03 7.31
C ASN A 508 33.41 5.04 6.16
N TRP A 509 32.72 3.91 6.13
CA TRP A 509 32.72 2.98 5.01
C TRP A 509 31.49 3.18 4.14
N ILE A 510 31.65 3.02 2.82
CA ILE A 510 30.61 3.10 1.82
C ILE A 510 30.17 1.67 1.48
N TYR A 511 28.86 1.45 1.56
CA TYR A 511 28.22 0.15 1.38
C TYR A 511 27.32 0.14 0.15
N THR A 512 27.19 -1.04 -0.46
CA THR A 512 26.15 -1.38 -1.44
C THR A 512 25.30 -2.52 -0.91
N ALA A 513 24.11 -2.67 -1.45
CA ALA A 513 23.12 -3.60 -0.95
C ALA A 513 23.52 -5.08 -1.10
N GLN A 514 24.30 -5.47 -2.12
CA GLN A 514 24.79 -6.86 -2.20
C GLN A 514 26.01 -7.15 -1.33
N GLY A 515 26.66 -6.10 -0.79
CA GLY A 515 27.89 -6.24 -0.02
C GLY A 515 29.04 -6.85 -0.82
N GLY A 516 29.78 -7.76 -0.19
CA GLY A 516 30.99 -8.38 -0.73
C GLY A 516 32.24 -7.54 -0.61
N GLU A 517 32.10 -6.23 -0.83
CA GLU A 517 33.15 -5.26 -0.56
C GLU A 517 32.53 -3.99 0.05
N ARG A 518 33.31 -3.28 0.85
CA ARG A 518 33.05 -1.91 1.28
C ARG A 518 34.24 -1.02 0.91
N VAL A 519 33.97 0.25 0.66
CA VAL A 519 34.97 1.22 0.18
C VAL A 519 35.04 2.40 1.14
N ARG A 520 36.22 2.89 1.49
CA ARG A 520 36.39 4.05 2.38
C ARG A 520 37.32 5.08 1.76
N TYR A 521 36.99 6.35 1.95
CA TYR A 521 37.89 7.46 1.65
C TYR A 521 38.83 7.70 2.84
N ALA A 522 40.14 7.79 2.59
CA ALA A 522 41.12 8.16 3.59
C ALA A 522 41.48 9.66 3.49
N PRO A 523 41.73 10.34 4.62
CA PRO A 523 42.26 11.71 4.62
C PRO A 523 43.57 11.76 3.84
N GLY A 524 43.54 12.38 2.65
CA GLY A 524 44.67 12.36 1.71
C GLY A 524 44.31 12.00 0.27
N GLY A 525 43.07 11.55 0.02
CA GLY A 525 42.57 11.30 -1.35
C GLY A 525 42.61 9.83 -1.77
N GLU A 526 43.03 8.92 -0.90
CA GLU A 526 43.12 7.49 -1.20
C GLU A 526 41.80 6.76 -0.94
N TRP A 527 41.46 5.82 -1.82
CA TRP A 527 40.32 4.92 -1.65
C TRP A 527 40.80 3.54 -1.19
N LYS A 528 40.27 3.08 -0.05
CA LYS A 528 40.57 1.78 0.55
C LYS A 528 39.39 0.83 0.31
N THR A 529 39.66 -0.44 0.02
CA THR A 529 38.62 -1.47 -0.16
C THR A 529 38.85 -2.62 0.81
N GLU A 530 37.77 -3.10 1.42
CA GLU A 530 37.77 -4.25 2.33
C GLU A 530 36.70 -5.25 1.92
N LYS A 531 37.01 -6.54 2.02
CA LYS A 531 36.04 -7.61 1.76
C LYS A 531 35.08 -7.77 2.94
N ILE A 532 33.80 -7.93 2.62
CA ILE A 532 32.75 -8.24 3.59
C ILE A 532 31.89 -9.39 3.10
N LEU A 533 31.04 -9.93 3.97
CA LEU A 533 30.13 -11.00 3.56
C LEU A 533 29.10 -10.46 2.57
N ASN A 534 28.88 -11.17 1.46
CA ASN A 534 27.81 -10.84 0.52
C ASN A 534 26.43 -11.02 1.19
N GLU A 535 25.49 -10.16 0.84
CA GLU A 535 24.06 -10.41 1.00
C GLU A 535 23.40 -10.53 -0.36
N PHE A 536 22.54 -11.52 -0.55
CA PHE A 536 21.67 -11.48 -1.71
C PHE A 536 20.66 -10.36 -1.50
N ASN A 537 20.70 -9.35 -2.36
CA ASN A 537 19.81 -8.20 -2.35
C ASN A 537 19.43 -7.86 -3.79
N GLN A 538 18.26 -7.25 -3.95
CA GLN A 538 17.78 -6.81 -5.25
C GLN A 538 17.69 -5.27 -5.31
N TRP A 539 16.86 -4.66 -4.45
CA TRP A 539 16.44 -3.26 -4.65
C TRP A 539 16.43 -2.37 -3.41
N GLY A 540 17.04 -2.74 -2.28
CA GLY A 540 16.95 -1.87 -1.10
C GLY A 540 17.97 -2.14 -0.01
N MET A 541 18.63 -1.07 0.42
CA MET A 541 19.40 -1.02 1.66
C MET A 541 19.22 0.35 2.33
N GLY A 542 18.88 0.33 3.62
CA GLY A 542 18.72 1.51 4.45
C GLY A 542 19.58 1.41 5.71
N MET A 543 19.78 2.53 6.40
CA MET A 543 20.65 2.62 7.56
C MET A 543 20.03 3.49 8.66
N ASP A 544 20.10 3.03 9.91
CA ASP A 544 19.66 3.82 11.08
C ASP A 544 20.73 4.80 11.59
N ASP A 545 20.42 5.49 12.69
CA ASP A 545 21.32 6.43 13.35
C ASP A 545 22.58 5.83 13.96
N MET A 546 22.62 4.52 14.16
CA MET A 546 23.76 3.81 14.74
C MET A 546 24.60 3.09 13.69
N GLY A 547 24.27 3.28 12.40
CA GLY A 547 24.96 2.64 11.28
C GLY A 547 24.55 1.18 11.07
N THR A 548 23.43 0.74 11.62
CA THR A 548 22.86 -0.59 11.34
C THR A 548 22.24 -0.60 9.96
N THR A 549 22.70 -1.50 9.10
CA THR A 549 22.18 -1.66 7.73
C THR A 549 21.07 -2.69 7.68
N TYR A 550 19.98 -2.35 7.00
CA TYR A 550 18.84 -3.22 6.72
C TYR A 550 18.71 -3.43 5.22
N TYR A 551 18.18 -4.59 4.82
CA TYR A 551 18.13 -5.03 3.43
C TYR A 551 16.72 -5.47 3.04
N SER A 552 16.34 -5.28 1.78
CA SER A 552 15.12 -5.87 1.21
C SER A 552 15.41 -6.72 -0.03
N GLN A 553 14.56 -7.71 -0.27
CA GLN A 553 14.46 -8.49 -1.50
C GLN A 553 13.00 -8.49 -1.94
N ASN A 554 12.70 -8.81 -3.19
CA ASN A 554 11.34 -8.70 -3.76
C ASN A 554 10.22 -9.22 -2.86
N SER A 555 10.32 -10.48 -2.42
CA SER A 555 9.32 -11.11 -1.56
C SER A 555 9.74 -11.13 -0.09
N ILE A 556 10.87 -10.51 0.25
CA ILE A 556 11.37 -10.42 1.62
C ILE A 556 11.59 -8.94 1.95
N PRO A 557 10.55 -8.24 2.42
CA PRO A 557 10.56 -6.78 2.58
C PRO A 557 11.59 -6.26 3.57
N GLY A 558 12.09 -7.07 4.51
CA GLY A 558 13.14 -6.65 5.43
C GLY A 558 13.99 -7.80 5.92
N ARG A 559 15.30 -7.57 6.04
CA ARG A 559 16.34 -8.46 6.58
C ARG A 559 17.43 -7.65 7.28
N GLY A 560 18.29 -8.32 8.05
CA GLY A 560 19.47 -7.70 8.67
C GLY A 560 19.20 -7.03 10.02
N PHE A 561 18.02 -7.20 10.61
CA PHE A 561 17.67 -6.63 11.91
C PHE A 561 18.02 -7.50 13.12
N GLN A 562 18.28 -8.80 12.92
CA GLN A 562 18.73 -9.67 14.02
C GLN A 562 20.15 -9.29 14.50
N GLN A 563 21.03 -8.90 13.57
CA GLN A 563 22.31 -8.30 13.93
C GLN A 563 22.94 -7.41 12.84
N PRO A 564 23.75 -6.41 13.23
CA PRO A 564 24.49 -5.59 12.28
C PRO A 564 25.31 -6.44 11.34
N TRP A 565 25.18 -6.17 10.05
CA TRP A 565 25.65 -7.07 9.00
C TRP A 565 27.15 -7.35 9.05
N ILE A 566 27.93 -6.34 9.43
CA ILE A 566 29.39 -6.41 9.44
C ILE A 566 29.92 -7.52 10.34
N TYR A 567 29.21 -7.91 11.40
CA TYR A 567 29.67 -8.96 12.31
C TYR A 567 29.55 -10.37 11.73
N TRP A 568 28.80 -10.57 10.65
CA TRP A 568 28.86 -11.83 9.93
C TRP A 568 30.25 -12.11 9.33
N ASN A 569 31.11 -11.09 9.20
CA ASN A 569 32.50 -11.26 8.80
C ASN A 569 33.33 -12.05 9.84
N LEU A 570 32.97 -12.05 11.12
CA LEU A 570 33.63 -12.89 12.14
C LEU A 570 33.63 -14.36 11.71
N ILE A 571 32.50 -14.82 11.17
CA ILE A 571 32.33 -16.16 10.62
C ILE A 571 33.10 -16.29 9.30
N GLY A 572 33.00 -15.29 8.42
CA GLY A 572 33.67 -15.25 7.13
C GLY A 572 35.19 -15.44 7.25
N GLU A 573 35.86 -14.67 8.11
CA GLU A 573 37.30 -14.79 8.33
C GLU A 573 37.68 -16.16 8.92
N LYS A 574 36.93 -16.65 9.91
CA LYS A 574 37.20 -17.95 10.58
C LYS A 574 36.98 -19.16 9.66
N ASN A 575 35.97 -19.10 8.77
CA ASN A 575 35.61 -20.19 7.86
C ASN A 575 36.12 -20.00 6.42
N GLN A 576 37.12 -19.15 6.20
CA GLN A 576 37.70 -18.86 4.88
C GLN A 576 36.65 -18.47 3.82
N TRP A 577 35.66 -17.68 4.22
CA TRP A 577 34.58 -17.16 3.37
C TRP A 577 33.77 -18.24 2.65
N LYS A 578 33.74 -19.48 3.19
CA LYS A 578 32.83 -20.53 2.71
C LYS A 578 31.38 -20.14 2.98
N ARG A 579 30.47 -20.60 2.13
CA ARG A 579 29.02 -20.39 2.29
C ARG A 579 28.57 -21.05 3.60
N PHE A 580 28.30 -20.23 4.61
CA PHE A 580 27.81 -20.64 5.91
C PHE A 580 26.30 -20.43 5.96
N GLU A 581 25.56 -21.41 6.49
CA GLU A 581 24.14 -21.23 6.80
C GLU A 581 24.01 -20.44 8.10
N ARG A 582 23.52 -19.21 8.00
CA ARG A 582 23.30 -18.33 9.14
C ARG A 582 22.31 -18.97 10.12
N PRO A 583 22.56 -18.91 11.45
CA PRO A 583 21.58 -19.31 12.43
C PRO A 583 20.24 -18.60 12.17
N ASN A 584 19.18 -19.39 12.07
CA ASN A 584 17.83 -18.90 11.85
C ASN A 584 17.11 -18.83 13.20
N LEU A 585 16.75 -17.62 13.64
CA LEU A 585 15.99 -17.41 14.89
C LEU A 585 14.47 -17.54 14.70
N GLY A 586 14.00 -17.87 13.49
CA GLY A 586 12.59 -17.92 13.13
C GLY A 586 12.27 -16.99 11.96
N PRO A 587 10.99 -16.88 11.58
CA PRO A 587 10.58 -15.95 10.54
C PRO A 587 10.84 -14.51 10.97
N ASP A 588 11.56 -13.79 10.11
CA ASP A 588 11.91 -12.37 10.22
C ASP A 588 10.65 -11.47 10.39
N THR A 589 9.50 -11.92 9.88
CA THR A 589 8.23 -11.17 9.88
C THR A 589 7.07 -12.12 10.21
N ASP A 590 6.02 -11.63 10.85
CA ASP A 590 4.80 -12.41 10.99
C ASP A 590 3.98 -12.49 9.68
N ALA A 591 2.96 -13.37 9.67
CA ALA A 591 2.12 -13.57 8.50
C ALA A 591 1.31 -12.32 8.12
N ALA A 592 0.93 -11.48 9.09
CA ALA A 592 0.18 -10.25 8.82
C ALA A 592 1.06 -9.19 8.13
N PHE A 593 2.35 -9.14 8.47
CA PHE A 593 3.33 -8.29 7.79
C PHE A 593 3.57 -8.74 6.34
N GLN A 594 3.42 -10.02 6.03
CA GLN A 594 3.57 -10.52 4.67
C GLN A 594 2.38 -10.17 3.76
N LEU A 595 1.29 -9.63 4.33
CA LEU A 595 0.15 -9.12 3.58
C LEU A 595 0.34 -7.64 3.25
N ILE A 596 0.11 -7.25 2.00
CA ILE A 596 0.03 -5.87 1.51
C ILE A 596 -1.44 -5.46 1.35
N TYR A 597 -1.71 -4.18 1.58
CA TYR A 597 -3.05 -3.59 1.56
C TYR A 597 -3.20 -2.53 0.45
N PRO A 598 -3.14 -2.92 -0.83
CA PRO A 598 -3.30 -1.98 -1.93
C PRO A 598 -4.73 -1.43 -2.01
N ILE A 599 -4.86 -0.22 -2.54
CA ILE A 599 -6.16 0.46 -2.75
C ILE A 599 -6.59 0.51 -4.23
N PHE A 600 -5.75 0.02 -5.13
CA PHE A 600 -6.04 -0.12 -6.57
C PHE A 600 -6.38 -1.59 -6.93
N PRO A 601 -7.32 -1.87 -7.84
CA PRO A 601 -7.92 -3.23 -7.93
C PRO A 601 -7.15 -4.19 -8.82
N VAL A 602 -6.33 -3.66 -9.72
CA VAL A 602 -5.63 -4.43 -10.74
C VAL A 602 -4.14 -4.36 -10.47
N GLY A 603 -3.49 -5.51 -10.42
CA GLY A 603 -2.04 -5.58 -10.26
C GLY A 603 -1.35 -5.47 -11.60
N ASP A 604 -0.07 -5.16 -11.56
CA ASP A 604 0.76 -5.16 -12.76
C ASP A 604 0.73 -6.51 -13.47
N ARG A 605 0.82 -7.61 -12.72
CA ARG A 605 0.97 -8.97 -13.27
C ARG A 605 -0.34 -9.75 -13.46
N GLN A 606 -1.42 -9.35 -12.80
CA GLN A 606 -2.68 -10.12 -12.75
C GLN A 606 -3.91 -9.22 -12.53
N GLU A 607 -5.08 -9.68 -12.96
CA GLU A 607 -6.33 -8.88 -12.87
C GLU A 607 -6.81 -8.65 -11.44
N ASN A 608 -6.52 -9.57 -10.53
CA ASN A 608 -6.78 -9.43 -9.10
C ASN A 608 -5.45 -9.30 -8.35
N MET A 609 -5.24 -8.25 -7.57
CA MET A 609 -4.01 -8.16 -6.77
C MET A 609 -3.96 -9.20 -5.66
N GLY A 610 -2.97 -10.09 -5.73
CA GLY A 610 -2.55 -10.86 -4.57
C GLY A 610 -2.04 -9.93 -3.48
N ARG A 611 -2.21 -10.32 -2.21
CA ARG A 611 -1.74 -9.53 -1.06
C ARG A 611 -0.29 -9.82 -0.68
N SER A 612 0.52 -10.43 -1.54
CA SER A 612 1.89 -10.83 -1.21
C SER A 612 2.93 -9.90 -1.82
N TRP A 613 4.06 -9.71 -1.15
CA TRP A 613 5.19 -8.92 -1.68
C TRP A 613 5.74 -9.51 -2.98
N THR A 614 5.84 -8.66 -4.01
CA THR A 614 6.34 -9.04 -5.33
C THR A 614 7.57 -8.25 -5.78
N SER A 615 7.84 -7.09 -5.18
CA SER A 615 8.85 -6.13 -5.63
C SER A 615 9.37 -5.21 -4.51
N ALA A 616 9.48 -5.71 -3.26
CA ALA A 616 9.86 -4.88 -2.13
C ALA A 616 11.23 -4.19 -2.36
N CYS A 617 11.22 -2.86 -2.36
CA CYS A 617 12.36 -2.05 -2.77
C CYS A 617 12.45 -0.74 -1.99
N GLY A 618 13.45 0.08 -2.30
CA GLY A 618 13.50 1.47 -1.84
C GLY A 618 13.61 1.65 -0.34
N LEU A 619 14.14 0.64 0.36
CA LEU A 619 14.24 0.60 1.83
C LEU A 619 15.03 1.81 2.33
N SER A 620 14.41 2.63 3.16
CA SER A 620 15.08 3.67 3.93
C SER A 620 14.62 3.67 5.39
N ILE A 621 15.38 4.29 6.28
CA ILE A 621 14.94 4.59 7.65
C ILE A 621 14.69 6.09 7.71
N TYR A 622 13.48 6.50 8.12
CA TYR A 622 13.17 7.90 8.30
C TYR A 622 13.92 8.45 9.53
N ARG A 623 14.81 9.41 9.26
CA ARG A 623 15.71 10.05 10.25
C ARG A 623 15.53 11.58 10.27
N GLY A 624 14.42 12.07 9.72
CA GLY A 624 14.05 13.48 9.69
C GLY A 624 13.35 13.93 10.98
N ASP A 625 13.28 15.23 11.16
CA ASP A 625 12.72 15.89 12.35
C ASP A 625 11.43 16.70 12.07
N ALA A 626 10.96 16.73 10.81
CA ALA A 626 9.79 17.53 10.43
C ALA A 626 8.45 16.78 10.61
N LEU A 627 8.44 15.46 10.41
CA LEU A 627 7.27 14.61 10.62
C LEU A 627 7.17 14.14 12.09
N PRO A 628 5.97 13.84 12.63
CA PRO A 628 5.77 13.47 14.02
C PRO A 628 6.70 12.33 14.49
N GLY A 629 7.60 12.63 15.43
CA GLY A 629 8.67 11.70 15.83
C GLY A 629 8.18 10.46 16.58
N ASP A 630 7.07 10.56 17.31
CA ASP A 630 6.39 9.44 17.96
C ASP A 630 5.81 8.44 16.96
N GLU A 631 5.45 8.89 15.76
CA GLU A 631 4.95 8.03 14.68
C GLU A 631 6.06 7.58 13.72
N MET A 632 6.87 8.53 13.23
CA MET A 632 7.82 8.35 12.13
C MET A 632 9.25 8.09 12.59
N GLY A 633 9.65 8.50 13.80
CA GLY A 633 11.04 8.44 14.25
C GLY A 633 11.60 7.02 14.18
N GLY A 634 12.62 6.82 13.34
CA GLY A 634 13.24 5.51 13.11
C GLY A 634 12.36 4.51 12.36
N ALA A 635 11.26 4.95 11.73
CA ALA A 635 10.41 4.08 10.94
C ALA A 635 11.12 3.64 9.66
N MET A 636 10.99 2.36 9.34
CA MET A 636 11.45 1.77 8.09
C MET A 636 10.40 2.01 7.00
N MET A 637 10.83 2.60 5.89
CA MET A 637 10.00 2.88 4.73
C MET A 637 10.31 1.87 3.63
N LEU A 638 9.28 1.20 3.10
CA LEU A 638 9.41 0.09 2.14
C LEU A 638 8.47 0.31 0.96
N CYS A 639 9.02 0.42 -0.24
CA CYS A 639 8.21 0.58 -1.44
C CYS A 639 7.74 -0.78 -1.98
N GLU A 640 6.52 -0.81 -2.52
CA GLU A 640 6.02 -1.91 -3.34
C GLU A 640 5.38 -1.35 -4.62
N PRO A 641 6.14 -1.20 -5.70
CA PRO A 641 5.67 -0.57 -6.92
C PRO A 641 4.55 -1.35 -7.60
N CYS A 642 4.55 -2.70 -7.57
CA CYS A 642 3.46 -3.49 -8.16
C CYS A 642 2.09 -3.29 -7.46
N SER A 643 2.10 -2.80 -6.21
CA SER A 643 0.91 -2.51 -5.40
C SER A 643 0.62 -1.01 -5.27
N HIS A 644 1.47 -0.16 -5.85
CA HIS A 644 1.41 1.31 -5.78
C HIS A 644 1.49 1.86 -4.36
N THR A 645 2.27 1.21 -3.48
CA THR A 645 2.28 1.50 -2.04
C THR A 645 3.67 1.76 -1.47
N VAL A 646 3.73 2.49 -0.36
CA VAL A 646 4.88 2.56 0.55
C VAL A 646 4.40 2.19 1.94
N ARG A 647 5.03 1.18 2.53
CA ARG A 647 4.81 0.75 3.90
C ARG A 647 5.67 1.53 4.88
N ARG A 648 5.09 1.83 6.04
CA ARG A 648 5.80 2.30 7.24
C ARG A 648 5.84 1.17 8.28
N ALA A 649 7.03 0.72 8.61
CA ALA A 649 7.27 -0.37 9.53
C ALA A 649 8.16 0.03 10.71
N ARG A 650 8.09 -0.72 11.81
CA ARG A 650 8.99 -0.56 12.95
C ARG A 650 9.62 -1.90 13.31
N VAL A 651 10.87 -1.81 13.74
CA VAL A 651 11.61 -2.92 14.35
C VAL A 651 11.23 -2.97 15.83
N GLU A 652 10.67 -4.08 16.29
CA GLU A 652 10.35 -4.34 17.69
C GLU A 652 11.30 -5.38 18.27
N ASN A 653 11.91 -5.05 19.40
CA ASN A 653 12.75 -5.99 20.17
C ASN A 653 11.87 -6.69 21.21
N GLY A 654 11.84 -8.02 21.17
CA GLY A 654 11.20 -8.86 22.17
C GLY A 654 12.15 -9.92 22.73
N PRO A 655 11.75 -10.64 23.80
CA PRO A 655 12.55 -11.71 24.37
C PRO A 655 12.84 -12.85 23.36
N ASP A 656 11.94 -13.05 22.40
CA ASP A 656 12.07 -14.04 21.33
C ASP A 656 12.85 -13.53 20.10
N GLY A 657 13.42 -12.32 20.17
CA GLY A 657 14.21 -11.70 19.11
C GLY A 657 13.57 -10.44 18.53
N VAL A 658 14.07 -10.03 17.36
CA VAL A 658 13.68 -8.79 16.69
C VAL A 658 12.65 -9.10 15.61
N SER A 659 11.53 -8.36 15.53
CA SER A 659 10.49 -8.54 14.51
C SER A 659 10.09 -7.22 13.85
N LEU A 660 9.66 -7.28 12.59
CA LEU A 660 9.08 -6.13 11.89
C LEU A 660 7.56 -6.10 12.03
N LYS A 661 7.01 -4.92 12.32
CA LYS A 661 5.58 -4.66 12.41
C LYS A 661 5.13 -3.58 11.44
N ASN A 662 3.96 -3.78 10.82
CA ASN A 662 3.29 -2.74 10.06
C ASN A 662 2.61 -1.79 11.06
N ILE A 663 3.00 -0.52 11.05
CA ILE A 663 2.45 0.48 11.99
C ILE A 663 0.99 0.80 11.64
N ASP A 664 0.64 0.72 10.35
CA ASP A 664 -0.67 1.13 9.83
C ASP A 664 -1.68 -0.03 9.79
N GLY A 665 -1.34 -1.20 10.35
CA GLY A 665 -2.25 -2.35 10.48
C GLY A 665 -2.64 -2.96 9.13
N GLU A 666 -3.92 -2.90 8.78
CA GLU A 666 -4.47 -3.37 7.49
C GLU A 666 -4.54 -2.24 6.44
N ALA A 667 -3.56 -1.35 6.46
CA ALA A 667 -3.40 -0.25 5.52
C ALA A 667 -1.90 -0.02 5.21
N GLU A 668 -1.63 0.84 4.22
CA GLU A 668 -0.28 1.30 3.88
C GLU A 668 -0.14 2.80 4.14
N PHE A 669 1.07 3.25 4.45
CA PHE A 669 1.35 4.66 4.74
C PHE A 669 1.15 5.56 3.51
N PHE A 670 1.54 5.08 2.34
CA PHE A 670 1.26 5.70 1.05
C PHE A 670 0.60 4.65 0.18
N ALA A 671 -0.53 4.97 -0.44
CA ALA A 671 -1.17 4.11 -1.41
C ALA A 671 -1.81 4.95 -2.52
N SER A 672 -1.64 4.58 -3.79
CA SER A 672 -2.21 5.32 -4.93
C SER A 672 -3.28 4.50 -5.66
N ARG A 673 -4.34 5.20 -6.10
CA ARG A 673 -5.34 4.66 -7.05
C ARG A 673 -4.98 4.94 -8.51
N ASP A 674 -3.86 5.58 -8.78
CA ASP A 674 -3.36 5.70 -10.15
C ASP A 674 -2.63 4.42 -10.54
N PHE A 675 -3.07 3.79 -11.63
CA PHE A 675 -2.48 2.53 -12.09
C PHE A 675 -1.01 2.67 -12.45
N TYR A 676 -0.51 3.85 -12.79
CA TYR A 676 0.88 4.03 -13.23
C TYR A 676 1.83 4.49 -12.11
N THR A 677 1.34 4.74 -10.90
CA THR A 677 2.20 5.09 -9.75
C THR A 677 3.08 3.90 -9.33
N ARG A 678 4.40 4.07 -9.41
CA ARG A 678 5.44 3.10 -9.08
C ARG A 678 6.43 3.70 -8.08
N PRO A 679 6.10 3.77 -6.77
CA PRO A 679 7.08 4.16 -5.77
C PRO A 679 8.24 3.15 -5.76
N VAL A 680 9.47 3.62 -5.93
CA VAL A 680 10.67 2.77 -6.05
C VAL A 680 11.78 3.13 -5.06
N ALA A 681 11.75 4.33 -4.49
CA ALA A 681 12.70 4.75 -3.47
C ALA A 681 12.09 5.78 -2.52
N THR A 682 12.65 5.85 -1.31
CA THR A 682 12.35 6.91 -0.35
C THR A 682 13.63 7.53 0.20
N ALA A 683 13.58 8.81 0.56
CA ALA A 683 14.71 9.51 1.18
C ALA A 683 14.23 10.54 2.21
N THR A 684 15.05 10.78 3.24
CA THR A 684 14.88 11.94 4.14
C THR A 684 15.57 13.15 3.52
N GLY A 685 14.87 14.28 3.40
CA GLY A 685 15.46 15.53 2.91
C GLY A 685 16.11 16.39 3.99
N PRO A 686 16.85 17.44 3.60
CA PRO A 686 17.49 18.38 4.53
C PRO A 686 16.48 19.16 5.37
N ASP A 687 15.26 19.34 4.84
CA ASP A 687 14.14 19.99 5.52
C ASP A 687 13.41 19.07 6.50
N GLY A 688 13.89 17.84 6.68
CA GLY A 688 13.33 16.85 7.60
C GLY A 688 12.13 16.09 7.05
N CYS A 689 11.68 16.35 5.82
CA CYS A 689 10.57 15.64 5.20
C CYS A 689 10.97 14.29 4.60
N LEU A 690 9.96 13.44 4.36
CA LEU A 690 10.12 12.21 3.57
C LEU A 690 9.83 12.52 2.10
N TYR A 691 10.65 11.98 1.21
CA TYR A 691 10.48 12.09 -0.24
C TYR A 691 10.24 10.69 -0.81
N VAL A 692 9.26 10.58 -1.73
CA VAL A 692 8.92 9.34 -2.44
C VAL A 692 9.26 9.54 -3.91
N VAL A 693 10.07 8.62 -4.45
CA VAL A 693 10.45 8.57 -5.86
C VAL A 693 9.46 7.65 -6.58
N ASP A 694 8.66 8.23 -7.48
CA ASP A 694 7.70 7.53 -8.31
C ASP A 694 8.22 7.46 -9.75
N MET A 695 8.51 6.26 -10.24
CA MET A 695 8.99 6.07 -11.61
C MET A 695 7.91 6.37 -12.66
N TYR A 696 6.63 6.43 -12.24
CA TYR A 696 5.42 6.66 -13.02
C TYR A 696 5.42 6.01 -14.42
N ARG A 697 5.03 4.73 -14.52
CA ARG A 697 5.10 4.01 -15.80
C ARG A 697 4.23 2.76 -15.83
N GLY A 698 4.01 2.23 -17.04
CA GLY A 698 3.21 1.03 -17.25
C GLY A 698 3.95 -0.27 -16.92
N ILE A 699 5.21 -0.43 -17.34
CA ILE A 699 5.96 -1.67 -17.12
C ILE A 699 6.94 -1.45 -15.96
N ILE A 700 6.89 -2.27 -14.91
CA ILE A 700 7.93 -2.24 -13.85
C ILE A 700 8.84 -3.48 -13.86
N GLN A 701 8.38 -4.58 -14.44
CA GLN A 701 9.08 -5.86 -14.45
C GLN A 701 10.30 -5.87 -15.37
N ASP A 702 11.43 -6.41 -14.89
CA ASP A 702 12.64 -6.60 -15.71
C ASP A 702 12.42 -7.69 -16.78
N SER A 703 12.99 -7.49 -17.98
CA SER A 703 12.74 -8.32 -19.17
C SER A 703 13.02 -9.82 -19.02
N PRO A 704 14.01 -10.30 -18.24
CA PRO A 704 14.25 -11.74 -18.06
C PRO A 704 13.07 -12.49 -17.43
N TRP A 705 12.13 -11.77 -16.83
CA TRP A 705 10.98 -12.32 -16.14
C TRP A 705 9.65 -12.08 -16.89
N VAL A 706 9.70 -11.51 -18.09
CA VAL A 706 8.52 -11.24 -18.90
C VAL A 706 8.26 -12.42 -19.84
N GLY A 707 7.33 -13.29 -19.44
CA GLY A 707 6.86 -14.41 -20.27
C GLY A 707 5.85 -13.99 -21.34
N PRO A 708 5.52 -14.87 -22.31
CA PRO A 708 4.60 -14.54 -23.41
C PRO A 708 3.22 -14.03 -22.97
N GLU A 709 2.63 -14.64 -21.93
CA GLU A 709 1.34 -14.20 -21.37
C GLU A 709 1.43 -12.77 -20.81
N PHE A 710 2.58 -12.40 -20.24
CA PHE A 710 2.75 -11.07 -19.69
C PHE A 710 2.99 -10.02 -20.78
N VAL A 711 3.66 -10.38 -21.88
CA VAL A 711 3.73 -9.53 -23.09
C VAL A 711 2.33 -9.22 -23.62
N GLU A 712 1.49 -10.25 -23.81
CA GLU A 712 0.12 -10.08 -24.29
C GLU A 712 -0.69 -9.15 -23.37
N ARG A 713 -0.51 -9.28 -22.05
CA ARG A 713 -1.11 -8.37 -21.08
C ARG A 713 -0.61 -6.93 -21.23
N ILE A 714 0.71 -6.72 -21.30
CA ILE A 714 1.32 -5.39 -21.46
C ILE A 714 0.75 -4.69 -22.69
N GLU A 715 0.73 -5.39 -23.83
CA GLU A 715 0.25 -4.86 -25.10
C GLU A 715 -1.27 -4.62 -25.10
N SER A 716 -2.06 -5.56 -24.56
CA SER A 716 -3.52 -5.43 -24.51
C SER A 716 -4.00 -4.31 -23.56
N MET A 717 -3.20 -3.98 -22.54
CA MET A 717 -3.48 -2.89 -21.60
C MET A 717 -2.86 -1.55 -22.02
N GLY A 718 -1.99 -1.55 -23.05
CA GLY A 718 -1.22 -0.37 -23.48
C GLY A 718 -0.13 0.06 -22.48
N MET A 719 0.33 -0.84 -21.62
CA MET A 719 1.32 -0.52 -20.58
C MET A 719 2.66 -0.05 -21.15
N ASP A 720 3.03 -0.57 -22.33
CA ASP A 720 4.23 -0.18 -23.07
C ASP A 720 4.16 1.24 -23.65
N LYS A 721 3.02 1.91 -23.58
CA LYS A 721 2.84 3.30 -24.06
C LYS A 721 3.03 4.34 -22.95
N VAL A 722 3.09 3.93 -21.68
CA VAL A 722 3.38 4.82 -20.54
C VAL A 722 4.82 4.62 -20.11
N ILE A 723 5.68 5.36 -20.77
CA ILE A 723 7.13 5.39 -20.58
C ILE A 723 7.56 6.86 -20.53
N ARG A 724 8.74 7.16 -20.00
CA ARG A 724 9.30 8.52 -19.98
C ARG A 724 8.48 9.53 -19.14
N HIS A 725 7.79 9.07 -18.11
CA HIS A 725 7.16 9.90 -17.08
C HIS A 725 7.89 9.70 -15.74
N GLY A 726 7.60 10.52 -14.73
CA GLY A 726 8.25 10.35 -13.43
C GLY A 726 7.94 11.47 -12.47
N ARG A 727 7.82 11.18 -11.18
CA ARG A 727 7.37 12.14 -10.15
C ARG A 727 8.17 12.02 -8.87
N LEU A 728 8.42 13.15 -8.24
CA LEU A 728 8.97 13.22 -6.89
C LEU A 728 7.93 13.84 -5.98
N TYR A 729 7.49 13.08 -4.98
CA TYR A 729 6.56 13.58 -3.98
C TYR A 729 7.32 13.93 -2.70
N ARG A 730 7.08 15.13 -2.19
CA ARG A 730 7.46 15.54 -0.84
C ARG A 730 6.29 15.27 0.09
N ILE A 731 6.51 14.45 1.11
CA ILE A 731 5.52 14.14 2.14
C ILE A 731 5.75 15.05 3.34
N SER A 732 4.77 15.89 3.62
CA SER A 732 4.75 16.85 4.71
C SER A 732 3.66 16.52 5.73
N HIS A 733 3.71 17.17 6.89
CA HIS A 733 2.67 17.05 7.92
C HIS A 733 2.16 18.44 8.33
N GLU A 734 0.88 18.58 8.68
CA GLU A 734 0.26 19.86 9.04
C GLU A 734 0.91 20.57 10.24
N LYS A 735 1.59 19.80 11.11
CA LYS A 735 2.32 20.30 12.29
C LYS A 735 3.75 20.76 11.97
N GLN A 736 4.18 20.64 10.72
CA GLN A 736 5.54 20.97 10.30
C GLN A 736 5.82 22.47 10.35
N ALA A 737 7.04 22.83 10.76
CA ALA A 737 7.62 24.14 10.52
C ALA A 737 8.59 24.10 9.33
N PRO A 738 8.76 25.20 8.57
CA PRO A 738 9.82 25.31 7.57
C PRO A 738 11.19 25.09 8.21
N GLY A 739 12.02 24.24 7.58
CA GLY A 739 13.40 23.98 8.00
C GLY A 739 14.38 25.04 7.51
N GLU A 740 15.62 25.00 8.00
CA GLU A 740 16.71 25.81 7.47
C GLU A 740 17.16 25.31 6.09
N ARG A 741 17.43 26.24 5.17
CA ARG A 741 18.07 25.90 3.88
C ARG A 741 19.56 25.60 4.11
N PRO A 742 20.04 24.38 3.76
CA PRO A 742 21.43 24.01 3.98
C PRO A 742 22.40 24.80 3.11
N ARG A 743 23.58 25.09 3.67
CA ARG A 743 24.70 25.83 3.04
C ARG A 743 26.06 25.29 3.51
N MET A 744 26.17 24.00 3.76
CA MET A 744 27.34 23.40 4.41
C MET A 744 28.59 23.36 3.52
N LEU A 745 28.46 23.45 2.19
CA LEU A 745 29.63 23.52 1.30
C LEU A 745 30.45 24.80 1.55
N ASP A 746 29.79 25.90 1.94
CA ASP A 746 30.39 27.22 2.16
C ASP A 746 30.94 27.41 3.58
N GLN A 747 30.58 26.52 4.52
CA GLN A 747 30.98 26.61 5.93
C GLN A 747 32.42 26.11 6.13
N THR A 748 33.15 26.65 7.10
CA THR A 748 34.46 26.13 7.54
C THR A 748 34.32 24.81 8.32
N PRO A 749 35.39 24.01 8.47
CA PRO A 749 35.36 22.80 9.31
C PRO A 749 34.86 23.07 10.74
N ALA A 750 35.25 24.18 11.36
CA ALA A 750 34.78 24.53 12.71
C ALA A 750 33.26 24.80 12.75
N GLU A 751 32.71 25.42 11.70
CA GLU A 751 31.27 25.69 11.57
C GLU A 751 30.44 24.43 11.26
N LEU A 752 31.07 23.35 10.77
CA LEU A 752 30.39 22.07 10.55
C LEU A 752 30.21 21.25 11.83
N VAL A 753 31.06 21.43 12.85
CA VAL A 753 31.03 20.62 14.08
C VAL A 753 29.66 20.65 14.79
N PRO A 754 28.98 21.80 14.96
CA PRO A 754 27.67 21.84 15.60
C PRO A 754 26.60 20.98 14.89
N HIS A 755 26.68 20.83 13.55
CA HIS A 755 25.70 20.03 12.79
C HIS A 755 25.76 18.54 13.11
N LEU A 756 26.85 18.05 13.72
CA LEU A 756 26.94 16.66 14.18
C LEU A 756 25.88 16.32 15.24
N ALA A 757 25.32 17.31 15.93
CA ALA A 757 24.23 17.16 16.90
C ALA A 757 22.85 17.56 16.37
N HIS A 758 22.71 17.89 15.08
CA HIS A 758 21.42 18.28 14.49
C HIS A 758 20.37 17.17 14.65
N ALA A 759 19.08 17.47 14.79
CA ALA A 759 18.03 16.46 15.02
C ALA A 759 17.75 15.58 13.77
N ASN A 760 17.70 16.18 12.58
CA ASN A 760 17.70 15.45 11.31
C ASN A 760 19.06 14.78 11.01
N GLY A 761 19.04 13.46 10.78
CA GLY A 761 20.22 12.65 10.48
C GLY A 761 20.96 13.03 9.20
N TRP A 762 20.27 13.62 8.21
CA TRP A 762 20.92 14.10 6.98
C TRP A 762 22.01 15.14 7.26
N TRP A 763 21.75 16.06 8.19
CA TRP A 763 22.70 17.11 8.59
C TRP A 763 23.94 16.51 9.28
N ARG A 764 23.72 15.56 10.19
CA ARG A 764 24.80 14.88 10.91
C ARG A 764 25.71 14.10 9.98
N ASP A 765 25.12 13.27 9.12
CA ASP A 765 25.84 12.44 8.15
C ASP A 765 26.63 13.31 7.16
N THR A 766 26.01 14.38 6.67
CA THR A 766 26.64 15.30 5.70
C THR A 766 27.78 16.10 6.33
N ALA A 767 27.61 16.62 7.56
CA ALA A 767 28.67 17.33 8.27
C ALA A 767 29.87 16.42 8.57
N GLN A 768 29.64 15.20 9.06
CA GLN A 768 30.70 14.21 9.28
C GLN A 768 31.46 13.91 7.97
N ARG A 769 30.71 13.62 6.88
CA ARG A 769 31.30 13.34 5.57
C ARG A 769 32.16 14.50 5.06
N LEU A 770 31.66 15.74 5.14
CA LEU A 770 32.41 16.92 4.70
C LEU A 770 33.67 17.18 5.55
N LEU A 771 33.59 17.01 6.87
CA LEU A 771 34.76 17.13 7.75
C LEU A 771 35.87 16.17 7.33
N ILE A 772 35.53 14.91 7.05
CA ILE A 772 36.47 13.88 6.63
C ILE A 772 37.03 14.15 5.23
N LEU A 773 36.16 14.50 4.27
CA LEU A 773 36.57 14.79 2.88
C LEU A 773 37.55 15.96 2.81
N ARG A 774 37.36 16.99 3.64
CA ARG A 774 38.25 18.15 3.74
C ARG A 774 39.58 17.82 4.43
N GLY A 775 39.60 16.85 5.32
CA GLY A 775 40.82 16.39 6.00
C GLY A 775 41.52 17.42 6.89
N ASP A 776 40.85 18.52 7.26
CA ASP A 776 41.44 19.58 8.07
C ASP A 776 41.56 19.16 9.54
N ARG A 777 42.76 18.74 9.94
CA ARG A 777 43.04 18.28 11.31
C ARG A 777 43.06 19.40 12.34
N ASN A 778 42.98 20.67 11.96
CA ASN A 778 42.88 21.77 12.94
C ASN A 778 41.56 21.73 13.72
N VAL A 779 40.55 21.02 13.23
CA VAL A 779 39.25 20.85 13.89
C VAL A 779 39.27 19.79 15.01
N VAL A 780 40.33 18.97 15.10
CA VAL A 780 40.41 17.84 16.06
C VAL A 780 40.17 18.27 17.51
N PRO A 781 40.76 19.36 18.05
CA PRO A 781 40.47 19.79 19.42
C PRO A 781 38.99 20.12 19.65
N ALA A 782 38.33 20.73 18.67
CA ALA A 782 36.90 21.04 18.77
C ALA A 782 36.06 19.76 18.76
N LEU A 783 36.41 18.77 17.92
CA LEU A 783 35.76 17.46 17.90
C LEU A 783 35.96 16.67 19.20
N GLU A 784 37.15 16.71 19.79
CA GLU A 784 37.40 16.05 21.09
C GLU A 784 36.57 16.65 22.22
N THR A 785 36.47 17.99 22.26
CA THR A 785 35.57 18.67 23.20
C THR A 785 34.12 18.27 22.92
N PHE A 786 33.69 18.30 21.66
CA PHE A 786 32.31 17.97 21.28
C PHE A 786 31.94 16.52 21.61
N ALA A 787 32.84 15.57 21.38
CA ALA A 787 32.68 14.15 21.70
C ALA A 787 32.50 13.90 23.22
N LYS A 788 32.94 14.83 24.07
CA LYS A 788 32.82 14.75 25.54
C LYS A 788 31.62 15.56 26.06
N GLU A 789 31.38 16.73 25.50
CA GLU A 789 30.52 17.76 26.10
C GLU A 789 29.20 17.99 25.37
N SER A 790 29.02 17.48 24.15
CA SER A 790 27.76 17.63 23.42
C SER A 790 26.60 17.07 24.25
N PRO A 791 25.49 17.82 24.44
CA PRO A 791 24.33 17.33 25.16
C PRO A 791 23.66 16.16 24.41
N GLU A 792 23.71 16.19 23.08
CA GLU A 792 23.15 15.16 22.21
C GLU A 792 24.09 13.97 22.09
N ALA A 793 23.61 12.79 22.48
CA ALA A 793 24.39 11.55 22.41
C ALA A 793 24.77 11.18 20.98
N LEU A 794 23.88 11.38 20.00
CA LEU A 794 24.21 11.19 18.59
C LEU A 794 25.29 12.18 18.13
N GLY A 795 25.30 13.42 18.67
CA GLY A 795 26.39 14.37 18.46
C GLY A 795 27.74 13.83 18.92
N ARG A 796 27.78 13.20 20.10
CA ARG A 796 29.00 12.55 20.61
C ARG A 796 29.42 11.36 19.74
N VAL A 797 28.46 10.52 19.31
CA VAL A 797 28.70 9.39 18.39
C VAL A 797 29.32 9.86 17.08
N HIS A 798 28.72 10.86 16.42
CA HIS A 798 29.23 11.40 15.16
C HIS A 798 30.61 12.06 15.32
N ALA A 799 30.87 12.77 16.42
CA ALA A 799 32.19 13.35 16.67
C ALA A 799 33.27 12.26 16.85
N LEU A 800 32.96 11.16 17.55
CA LEU A 800 33.87 10.03 17.68
C LEU A 800 34.19 9.38 16.32
N TRP A 801 33.18 9.14 15.49
CA TRP A 801 33.39 8.62 14.14
C TRP A 801 34.09 9.61 13.21
N THR A 802 33.89 10.92 13.40
CA THR A 802 34.63 11.94 12.65
C THR A 802 36.11 11.95 13.04
N LEU A 803 36.43 11.81 14.33
CA LEU A 803 37.81 11.67 14.82
C LEU A 803 38.48 10.40 14.26
N GLU A 804 37.75 9.29 14.16
CA GLU A 804 38.22 8.08 13.49
C GLU A 804 38.49 8.31 11.99
N GLY A 805 37.53 8.94 11.30
CA GLY A 805 37.62 9.21 9.86
C GLY A 805 38.77 10.14 9.50
N LEU A 806 39.11 11.10 10.38
CA LEU A 806 40.26 12.00 10.27
C LEU A 806 41.61 11.37 10.68
N GLU A 807 41.62 10.08 11.03
CA GLU A 807 42.80 9.38 11.55
C GLU A 807 43.40 10.10 12.78
N ALA A 808 42.51 10.60 13.66
CA ALA A 808 42.83 11.28 14.90
C ALA A 808 42.37 10.51 16.16
N MET A 809 41.68 9.37 15.99
CA MET A 809 41.25 8.51 17.09
C MET A 809 42.44 7.91 17.85
N THR A 810 42.38 7.96 19.18
CA THR A 810 43.37 7.36 20.08
C THR A 810 42.71 6.44 21.09
N ALA A 811 43.47 5.51 21.69
CA ALA A 811 42.98 4.62 22.73
C ALA A 811 42.52 5.35 24.01
N GLU A 812 42.99 6.59 24.21
CA GLU A 812 42.52 7.46 25.28
C GLU A 812 41.14 8.05 24.95
N ILE A 813 40.97 8.62 23.75
CA ILE A 813 39.69 9.18 23.29
C ILE A 813 38.60 8.10 23.32
N ALA A 814 38.84 6.96 22.67
CA ALA A 814 37.90 5.84 22.66
C ALA A 814 37.64 5.32 24.08
N GLY A 815 38.68 5.25 24.93
CA GLY A 815 38.58 4.77 26.30
C GLY A 815 37.68 5.66 27.18
N ASN A 816 37.76 6.97 27.02
CA ASN A 816 36.91 7.91 27.77
C ASN A 816 35.42 7.73 27.45
N ALA A 817 35.10 7.42 26.20
CA ALA A 817 33.73 7.22 25.75
C ALA A 817 33.08 5.92 26.26
N LEU A 818 33.86 4.95 26.78
CA LEU A 818 33.31 3.74 27.40
C LEU A 818 32.56 4.01 28.71
N SER A 819 32.76 5.17 29.34
CA SER A 819 32.09 5.58 30.57
C SER A 819 30.97 6.62 30.33
N ASP A 820 30.58 6.84 29.06
CA ASP A 820 29.52 7.79 28.72
C ASP A 820 28.17 7.33 29.31
N PRO A 821 27.33 8.26 29.80
CA PRO A 821 26.01 7.90 30.33
C PRO A 821 25.07 7.28 29.29
N ASP A 822 25.21 7.60 28.00
CA ASP A 822 24.35 7.07 26.94
C ASP A 822 24.92 5.76 26.37
N ALA A 823 24.08 4.71 26.36
CA ALA A 823 24.43 3.39 25.86
C ALA A 823 24.88 3.39 24.39
N ARG A 824 24.39 4.31 23.55
CA ARG A 824 24.79 4.42 22.13
C ARG A 824 26.23 4.88 21.98
N VAL A 825 26.67 5.78 22.86
CA VAL A 825 28.07 6.25 22.88
C VAL A 825 28.98 5.13 23.36
N ARG A 826 28.58 4.38 24.40
CA ARG A 826 29.34 3.19 24.87
C ARG A 826 29.45 2.11 23.79
N GLN A 827 28.37 1.80 23.06
CA GLN A 827 28.39 0.90 21.90
C GLN A 827 29.34 1.37 20.81
N THR A 828 29.34 2.68 20.51
CA THR A 828 30.28 3.28 19.55
C THR A 828 31.72 3.15 20.01
N ALA A 829 31.99 3.44 21.28
CA ALA A 829 33.31 3.30 21.88
C ALA A 829 33.84 1.85 21.80
N LEU A 830 32.97 0.85 22.02
CA LEU A 830 33.32 -0.56 21.86
C LEU A 830 33.75 -0.88 20.41
N ARG A 831 32.98 -0.43 19.41
CA ARG A 831 33.32 -0.58 17.97
C ARG A 831 34.66 0.06 17.62
N LEU A 832 34.95 1.23 18.19
CA LEU A 832 36.21 1.95 17.98
C LEU A 832 37.42 1.24 18.60
N HIS A 833 37.22 0.30 19.54
CA HIS A 833 38.30 -0.52 20.08
C HIS A 833 38.64 -1.75 19.25
N GLU A 834 37.78 -2.16 18.31
CA GLU A 834 37.95 -3.38 17.51
C GLU A 834 39.29 -3.46 16.76
N PRO A 835 39.84 -2.38 16.16
CA PRO A 835 41.16 -2.44 15.54
C PRO A 835 42.26 -2.88 16.50
N TRP A 836 42.24 -2.42 17.75
CA TRP A 836 43.22 -2.81 18.77
C TRP A 836 43.01 -4.25 19.24
N LEU A 837 41.75 -4.70 19.36
CA LEU A 837 41.43 -6.10 19.67
C LEU A 837 41.96 -7.06 18.58
N LYS A 838 41.79 -6.72 17.30
CA LYS A 838 42.33 -7.49 16.16
C LYS A 838 43.85 -7.63 16.22
N THR A 839 44.55 -6.62 16.72
CA THR A 839 46.01 -6.64 16.87
C THR A 839 46.51 -7.24 18.20
N GLY A 840 45.60 -7.66 19.09
CA GLY A 840 45.96 -8.27 20.37
C GLY A 840 46.40 -7.29 21.46
N ASP A 841 45.91 -6.04 21.46
CA ASP A 841 46.22 -5.06 22.50
C ASP A 841 45.55 -5.43 23.85
N ALA A 842 46.37 -5.76 24.85
CA ALA A 842 45.89 -6.20 26.16
C ALA A 842 45.15 -5.11 26.95
N ALA A 843 45.48 -3.83 26.75
CA ALA A 843 44.82 -2.73 27.44
C ALA A 843 43.43 -2.45 26.86
N ALA A 844 43.29 -2.49 25.53
CA ALA A 844 42.00 -2.43 24.86
C ALA A 844 41.11 -3.60 25.28
N LEU A 845 41.65 -4.83 25.31
CA LEU A 845 40.93 -6.01 25.78
C LEU A 845 40.42 -5.83 27.21
N ALA A 846 41.27 -5.37 28.14
CA ALA A 846 40.87 -5.13 29.52
C ALA A 846 39.74 -4.09 29.65
N LYS A 847 39.82 -2.99 28.87
CA LYS A 847 38.78 -1.95 28.84
C LYS A 847 37.43 -2.47 28.33
N VAL A 848 37.44 -3.20 27.22
CA VAL A 848 36.21 -3.76 26.62
C VAL A 848 35.56 -4.78 27.55
N ARG A 849 36.36 -5.67 28.17
CA ARG A 849 35.86 -6.67 29.12
C ARG A 849 35.24 -6.06 30.38
N ALA A 850 35.65 -4.85 30.77
CA ALA A 850 35.08 -4.17 31.93
C ALA A 850 33.59 -3.81 31.77
N LEU A 851 33.05 -3.84 30.55
CA LEU A 851 31.64 -3.58 30.25
C LEU A 851 30.79 -4.88 30.16
N ALA A 852 31.33 -6.03 30.57
CA ALA A 852 30.62 -7.31 30.51
C ALA A 852 29.28 -7.32 31.27
N ASP A 853 29.21 -6.56 32.37
CA ASP A 853 28.02 -6.45 33.22
C ASP A 853 27.31 -5.08 33.06
N ASP A 854 27.46 -4.41 31.91
CA ASP A 854 26.78 -3.13 31.64
C ASP A 854 25.25 -3.26 31.79
N GLU A 855 24.61 -2.23 32.34
CA GLU A 855 23.16 -2.26 32.57
C GLU A 855 22.37 -2.41 31.26
N ASP A 856 22.86 -1.82 30.17
CA ASP A 856 22.21 -1.85 28.87
C ASP A 856 22.56 -3.14 28.11
N LEU A 857 21.52 -3.85 27.67
CA LEU A 857 21.67 -5.12 26.98
C LEU A 857 22.34 -4.97 25.60
N MET A 858 22.09 -3.87 24.89
CA MET A 858 22.72 -3.62 23.58
C MET A 858 24.21 -3.32 23.75
N VAL A 859 24.63 -2.71 24.86
CA VAL A 859 26.05 -2.58 25.20
C VAL A 859 26.67 -3.95 25.44
N ARG A 860 26.07 -4.80 26.28
CA ARG A 860 26.56 -6.18 26.51
C ARG A 860 26.64 -7.00 25.21
N ARG A 861 25.64 -6.87 24.34
CA ARG A 861 25.64 -7.48 23.02
C ARG A 861 26.80 -6.99 22.16
N GLN A 862 27.06 -5.68 22.16
CA GLN A 862 28.19 -5.10 21.45
C GLN A 862 29.54 -5.54 22.04
N VAL A 863 29.64 -5.76 23.36
CA VAL A 863 30.84 -6.35 23.99
C VAL A 863 31.11 -7.74 23.41
N VAL A 864 30.11 -8.60 23.33
CA VAL A 864 30.23 -9.95 22.73
C VAL A 864 30.75 -9.86 21.29
N LEU A 865 30.11 -9.04 20.47
CA LEU A 865 30.48 -8.85 19.06
C LEU A 865 31.90 -8.29 18.90
N SER A 866 32.28 -7.30 19.70
CA SER A 866 33.61 -6.68 19.64
C SER A 866 34.71 -7.65 20.10
N LEU A 867 34.46 -8.41 21.17
CA LEU A 867 35.38 -9.42 21.68
C LEU A 867 35.60 -10.58 20.71
N GLY A 868 34.64 -10.87 19.83
CA GLY A 868 34.77 -11.91 18.80
C GLY A 868 35.96 -11.68 17.85
N TRP A 869 36.45 -10.45 17.73
CA TRP A 869 37.63 -10.09 16.95
C TRP A 869 38.97 -10.41 17.64
N SER A 870 38.96 -10.67 18.95
CA SER A 870 40.15 -11.01 19.72
C SER A 870 40.45 -12.51 19.64
N ALA A 871 41.73 -12.86 19.50
CA ALA A 871 42.20 -14.24 19.59
C ALA A 871 42.61 -14.65 21.02
N ASP A 872 42.54 -13.73 21.99
CA ASP A 872 42.91 -13.98 23.39
C ASP A 872 41.83 -14.81 24.11
N SER A 873 42.23 -15.84 24.86
CA SER A 873 41.29 -16.71 25.58
C SER A 873 40.43 -15.97 26.61
N ALA A 874 40.93 -14.87 27.15
CA ALA A 874 40.20 -14.05 28.11
C ALA A 874 38.99 -13.34 27.47
N ALA A 875 39.00 -13.14 26.15
CA ALA A 875 37.84 -12.68 25.40
C ALA A 875 36.74 -13.76 25.37
N SER A 876 37.10 -14.99 25.05
CA SER A 876 36.17 -16.14 25.05
C SER A 876 35.55 -16.38 26.42
N GLU A 877 36.33 -16.27 27.51
CA GLU A 877 35.83 -16.38 28.88
C GLU A 877 34.75 -15.34 29.19
N THR A 878 34.97 -14.08 28.79
CA THR A 878 34.00 -13.00 29.00
C THR A 878 32.76 -13.15 28.13
N ILE A 879 32.90 -13.59 26.87
CA ILE A 879 31.75 -13.92 26.01
C ILE A 879 30.88 -15.00 26.68
N GLN A 880 31.51 -16.06 27.20
CA GLN A 880 30.80 -17.13 27.89
C GLN A 880 30.09 -16.63 29.15
N GLN A 881 30.74 -15.77 29.96
CA GLN A 881 30.11 -15.15 31.14
C GLN A 881 28.83 -14.38 30.76
N ILE A 882 28.90 -13.54 29.71
CA ILE A 882 27.74 -12.75 29.26
C ILE A 882 26.62 -13.68 28.81
N ALA A 883 26.93 -14.70 28.01
CA ALA A 883 25.97 -15.69 27.54
C ALA A 883 25.29 -16.45 28.70
N GLU A 884 26.05 -16.90 29.71
CA GLU A 884 25.52 -17.59 30.89
C GLU A 884 24.61 -16.71 31.74
N SER A 885 24.88 -15.41 31.80
CA SER A 885 24.01 -14.46 32.52
C SER A 885 22.73 -14.11 31.75
N ASN A 886 22.67 -14.38 30.44
CA ASN A 886 21.60 -13.93 29.53
C ASN A 886 21.02 -15.08 28.68
N VAL A 887 20.93 -16.30 29.25
CA VAL A 887 20.56 -17.54 28.54
C VAL A 887 19.21 -17.54 27.81
N THR A 888 18.29 -16.65 28.19
CA THR A 888 16.96 -16.53 27.55
C THR A 888 16.90 -15.43 26.49
N ASP A 889 17.98 -14.69 26.26
CA ASP A 889 17.98 -13.57 25.31
C ASP A 889 18.45 -14.02 23.92
N GLY A 890 17.53 -14.02 22.96
CA GLY A 890 17.83 -14.45 21.59
C GLY A 890 18.90 -13.59 20.89
N SER A 891 19.00 -12.31 21.23
CA SER A 891 19.95 -11.37 20.60
C SER A 891 21.39 -11.61 21.09
N ILE A 892 21.57 -11.85 22.39
CA ILE A 892 22.87 -12.23 22.98
C ILE A 892 23.27 -13.63 22.53
N PHE A 893 22.32 -14.57 22.46
CA PHE A 893 22.57 -15.91 21.96
C PHE A 893 23.13 -15.87 20.53
N LEU A 894 22.50 -15.11 19.62
CA LEU A 894 22.97 -14.97 18.24
C LEU A 894 24.34 -14.29 18.15
N ALA A 895 24.57 -13.23 18.93
CA ALA A 895 25.87 -12.57 18.98
C ALA A 895 26.96 -13.54 19.45
N THR A 896 26.67 -14.37 20.45
CA THR A 896 27.57 -15.40 20.98
C THR A 896 27.86 -16.51 19.98
N LEU A 897 26.88 -16.92 19.17
CA LEU A 897 27.10 -17.90 18.09
C LEU A 897 27.97 -17.33 16.95
N THR A 898 27.96 -16.01 16.78
CA THR A 898 28.69 -15.30 15.72
C THR A 898 30.14 -15.02 16.12
N ALA A 899 30.35 -14.61 17.38
CA ALA A 899 31.65 -14.37 17.98
C ALA A 899 32.41 -15.66 18.26
#